data_AF-A0A485PHT3-F1
#
_entry.id   AF-A0A485PHT3-F1
#
_cell.length_a   1.000
_cell.length_b   1.000
_cell.length_c   1.000
_cell.angle_alpha   90.00
_cell.angle_beta   90.00
_cell.angle_gamma   90.00
#
_symmetry.space_group_name_H-M   'P 1'
#
loop_
_entity.id
_entity.type
_entity.pdbx_description
1 polymer ?
#
loop_
_entity_poly.entity_id
_entity_poly.type
_entity_poly.pdbx_seq_one_letter_code
_entity_poly.pdbx_strand_id
1 'polypeptide(L)'
;MEDLYVANTIFALNFFKHLANTSTTPNLFFSPWSISSTMAMVYLGARGNTADQMARVFQFNKVGVHEVPAVTPEKFTGCELMQQIQKGRYPEAILQSPSFLFKAQAGDKIHSSFHSLSSAINASTGGYLLETVNKLFGEKSARFKEEYIQLSNKYYSTEPQALDFLECAEEARKEINSWVKTQTKGKIPDLLPEGSVDRDTKMVLVNAVYFKGKWKTPFEKKLNGLYPFRVNATQRTPVQMMYLREDLNIGYLGDLKTQILELPYTGDVSMFLLLPDEIGNMSTGLELLEREITYDKFIKWTSKDTMAEDDVEVYLPQFKLEERYELQSILRSMGLEDAFNKSQANFSGMSERNDLFLSKVFHQATVDVNEEGTEAAAGTGATMSGRTGHGGPQFVADHPFLFFILHKITKNILFFGSHNRLQKEPLASSARVEENKVFPMDSLVKSINRFALDFSKKIAESAEGKNIFFSPWGISTSLAMVYFGTQGTTAAQIAQVLQFRDQDNKSCPESEKKRKMEFGLGKVEEIHSHFQALISEINNPSNAYTLKTANAIYGEQTYPFHTKYLEDMKTYFGAEPQSVNFVGASGQIRKEINSWVESQTEGKIVNLLPDDAVNSATRMVLVNALYFKGIWEHQFLVQNTTEKPFRINKSISKPVQMMSMKTKLQAFHIEEPQAMGLQLYYNSRDLSLLILLPEDVEGLDQLEKAIAYEKLSGWTSADMMELCDVQLYLPKFTLQETYDLKSTLSSMGMSDAFNQGKADFSGMSMDRNLFLSNVFHKSFVEINEQGTEASAGTGSELLPLHRCDLGPAPEVLLRPFLMDDLCEANGSFAINLLKMLGQEDSSRNVFCSPLSISSALAMVFMGAKGNTATQMSQALCLNGSGDIHQGFQALLTEVNKSGTQYVLRTANRLFGEKTCDFFPAFRESCEKFYQAQLEELSFAEDTEECRRHINDWVTEKTEGKISEILGPGTVDPLTKLVLVNAIYFKGKWNEQFDRKHTRGMPFKTNQEKKTVQMMFKQAKFRMGYVDEVPMQVLELPYAGKEMCLVVLLPDDNTDLAAVEETLTYEKFRAWTNPEKMTEEKVQVFLPRLKLAESYDLESFLRGLGMTDAFEEAKADFSGMSAKKNVPVSKVAHKCFVEVNEEGTEAAAATAVVRNARCCRIEPRFCADHPFLFFIMHHGTNSILFCGRFSSP
;
A
#
# COMPACT_ATOMS: atom_id res chain seq x y z
N MET A 1 36.54 -36.77 -17.71
CA MET A 1 35.62 -36.90 -16.56
C MET A 1 35.97 -35.91 -15.47
N GLU A 2 37.21 -35.84 -14.99
CA GLU A 2 37.58 -34.97 -13.86
C GLU A 2 37.26 -33.49 -14.09
N ASP A 3 37.76 -32.90 -15.17
CA ASP A 3 37.51 -31.49 -15.53
C ASP A 3 36.01 -31.11 -15.54
N LEU A 4 35.12 -32.08 -15.81
CA LEU A 4 33.67 -31.84 -15.86
C LEU A 4 33.04 -31.78 -14.47
N TYR A 5 33.48 -32.58 -13.48
CA TYR A 5 33.00 -32.39 -12.11
C TYR A 5 33.53 -31.07 -11.55
N VAL A 6 34.77 -30.68 -11.88
CA VAL A 6 35.33 -29.38 -11.49
C VAL A 6 34.49 -28.24 -12.07
N ALA A 7 34.17 -28.29 -13.36
CA ALA A 7 33.30 -27.32 -14.02
C ALA A 7 31.90 -27.25 -13.37
N ASN A 8 31.26 -28.41 -13.12
CA ASN A 8 29.95 -28.48 -12.47
C ASN A 8 29.97 -27.93 -11.03
N THR A 9 31.02 -28.20 -10.25
CA THR A 9 31.15 -27.70 -8.88
C THR A 9 31.42 -26.18 -8.85
N ILE A 10 32.25 -25.66 -9.76
CA ILE A 10 32.44 -24.20 -9.89
C ILE A 10 31.13 -23.53 -10.33
N PHE A 11 30.40 -24.12 -11.28
CA PHE A 11 29.07 -23.64 -11.67
C PHE A 11 28.10 -23.66 -10.47
N ALA A 12 28.02 -24.77 -9.72
CA ALA A 12 27.16 -24.89 -8.54
C ALA A 12 27.38 -23.77 -7.53
N LEU A 13 28.65 -23.50 -7.19
CA LEU A 13 29.02 -22.47 -6.21
C LEU A 13 28.76 -21.06 -6.73
N ASN A 14 29.03 -20.78 -8.01
CA ASN A 14 28.74 -19.48 -8.63
C ASN A 14 27.24 -19.22 -8.76
N PHE A 15 26.46 -20.24 -9.12
CA PHE A 15 25.01 -20.17 -9.24
C PHE A 15 24.35 -20.00 -7.87
N PHE A 16 24.79 -20.75 -6.86
CA PHE A 16 24.37 -20.55 -5.47
C PHE A 16 24.65 -19.13 -4.97
N LYS A 17 25.87 -18.61 -5.18
CA LYS A 17 26.20 -17.22 -4.84
C LYS A 17 25.34 -16.20 -5.57
N HIS A 18 24.94 -16.49 -6.81
CA HIS A 18 24.01 -15.61 -7.51
C HIS A 18 22.62 -15.65 -6.87
N LEU A 19 22.09 -16.84 -6.57
CA LEU A 19 20.81 -17.01 -5.88
C LEU A 19 20.80 -16.37 -4.49
N ALA A 20 21.82 -16.58 -3.66
CA ALA A 20 21.90 -15.99 -2.32
C ALA A 20 21.89 -14.45 -2.34
N ASN A 21 22.49 -13.83 -3.37
CA ASN A 21 22.49 -12.38 -3.55
C ASN A 21 21.21 -11.80 -4.20
N THR A 22 20.33 -12.64 -4.75
CA THR A 22 19.18 -12.19 -5.57
C THR A 22 17.82 -12.74 -5.15
N SER A 23 17.77 -13.82 -4.38
CA SER A 23 16.52 -14.44 -3.95
C SER A 23 15.87 -13.71 -2.78
N THR A 24 14.54 -13.70 -2.78
CA THR A 24 13.70 -13.28 -1.65
C THR A 24 13.20 -14.47 -0.83
N THR A 25 13.48 -15.71 -1.25
CA THR A 25 13.12 -16.93 -0.52
C THR A 25 14.07 -17.16 0.66
N PRO A 26 13.57 -17.56 1.85
CA PRO A 26 14.45 -17.84 2.98
C PRO A 26 15.29 -19.10 2.74
N ASN A 27 14.74 -20.14 2.09
CA ASN A 27 15.47 -21.35 1.74
C ASN A 27 15.90 -21.31 0.27
N LEU A 28 16.98 -22.04 -0.05
CA LEU A 28 17.40 -22.32 -1.42
C LEU A 28 17.62 -23.82 -1.57
N PHE A 29 17.16 -24.42 -2.67
CA PHE A 29 17.42 -25.82 -2.96
C PHE A 29 17.37 -26.10 -4.47
N PHE A 30 18.49 -26.54 -5.06
CA PHE A 30 18.55 -26.81 -6.49
C PHE A 30 19.53 -27.94 -6.82
N SER A 31 19.46 -28.46 -8.04
CA SER A 31 20.40 -29.47 -8.55
C SER A 31 21.33 -28.89 -9.62
N PRO A 32 22.60 -28.59 -9.28
CA PRO A 32 23.58 -28.09 -10.26
C PRO A 32 23.82 -29.10 -11.39
N TRP A 33 23.84 -30.39 -11.06
CA TRP A 33 23.96 -31.49 -12.03
C TRP A 33 22.82 -31.48 -13.05
N SER A 34 21.58 -31.34 -12.59
CA SER A 34 20.40 -31.36 -13.45
C SER A 34 20.36 -30.15 -14.39
N ILE A 35 20.62 -28.94 -13.87
CA ILE A 35 20.71 -27.71 -14.66
C ILE A 35 21.86 -27.80 -15.69
N SER A 36 23.06 -28.17 -15.26
CA SER A 36 24.25 -28.22 -16.12
C SER A 36 24.11 -29.25 -17.25
N SER A 37 23.65 -30.47 -16.94
CA SER A 37 23.41 -31.51 -17.95
C SER A 37 22.34 -31.11 -18.97
N THR A 38 21.29 -30.41 -18.52
CA THR A 38 20.22 -29.94 -19.40
C THR A 38 20.67 -28.78 -20.30
N MET A 39 21.44 -27.84 -19.76
CA MET A 39 22.03 -26.75 -20.54
C MET A 39 23.16 -27.23 -21.48
N ALA A 40 23.79 -28.37 -21.17
CA ALA A 40 24.73 -29.02 -22.09
C ALA A 40 24.03 -29.61 -23.34
N MET A 41 22.77 -30.04 -23.25
CA MET A 41 21.96 -30.36 -24.45
C MET A 41 21.77 -29.12 -25.33
N VAL A 42 21.47 -27.97 -24.72
CA VAL A 42 21.32 -26.71 -25.46
C VAL A 42 22.66 -26.25 -26.06
N TYR A 43 23.78 -26.47 -25.37
CA TYR A 43 25.13 -26.17 -25.85
C TYR A 43 25.51 -26.97 -27.12
N LEU A 44 25.10 -28.24 -27.22
CA LEU A 44 25.35 -29.10 -28.39
C LEU A 44 24.92 -28.45 -29.71
N GLY A 45 23.82 -27.69 -29.69
CA GLY A 45 23.26 -26.99 -30.83
C GLY A 45 23.63 -25.50 -30.95
N ALA A 46 24.28 -24.91 -29.93
CA ALA A 46 24.69 -23.52 -29.92
C ALA A 46 25.93 -23.27 -30.79
N ARG A 47 26.03 -22.11 -31.45
CA ARG A 47 27.20 -21.69 -32.24
C ARG A 47 27.53 -20.21 -31.96
N GLY A 48 28.68 -19.74 -32.46
CA GLY A 48 29.10 -18.34 -32.33
C GLY A 48 29.17 -17.84 -30.88
N ASN A 49 28.83 -16.56 -30.66
CA ASN A 49 28.88 -15.91 -29.35
C ASN A 49 27.93 -16.56 -28.32
N THR A 50 26.79 -17.09 -28.76
CA THR A 50 25.87 -17.87 -27.90
C THR A 50 26.60 -19.07 -27.26
N ALA A 51 27.35 -19.85 -28.05
CA ALA A 51 28.14 -20.95 -27.52
C ALA A 51 29.27 -20.46 -26.59
N ASP A 52 29.99 -19.40 -26.98
CA ASP A 52 31.08 -18.85 -26.17
C ASP A 52 30.61 -18.22 -24.85
N GLN A 53 29.35 -17.75 -24.75
CA GLN A 53 28.70 -17.36 -23.48
C GLN A 53 28.37 -18.58 -22.63
N MET A 54 27.68 -19.58 -23.20
CA MET A 54 27.33 -20.82 -22.48
C MET A 54 28.57 -21.52 -21.90
N ALA A 55 29.64 -21.62 -22.69
CA ALA A 55 30.89 -22.24 -22.26
C ALA A 55 31.58 -21.50 -21.10
N ARG A 56 31.36 -20.19 -20.94
CA ARG A 56 31.84 -19.42 -19.79
C ARG A 56 30.94 -19.62 -18.58
N VAL A 57 29.62 -19.50 -18.71
CA VAL A 57 28.68 -19.61 -17.58
C VAL A 57 28.74 -20.99 -16.93
N PHE A 58 28.69 -22.07 -17.73
CA PHE A 58 28.76 -23.44 -17.24
C PHE A 58 30.19 -23.99 -17.11
N GLN A 59 31.21 -23.12 -17.28
CA GLN A 59 32.64 -23.47 -17.17
C GLN A 59 33.13 -24.59 -18.11
N PHE A 60 32.36 -24.94 -19.15
CA PHE A 60 32.75 -25.95 -20.15
C PHE A 60 34.05 -25.58 -20.89
N ASN A 61 34.41 -24.30 -20.93
CA ASN A 61 35.68 -23.82 -21.46
C ASN A 61 36.93 -24.34 -20.71
N LYS A 62 36.79 -24.86 -19.48
CA LYS A 62 37.87 -25.49 -18.71
C LYS A 62 38.03 -26.98 -18.97
N VAL A 63 37.04 -27.62 -19.62
CA VAL A 63 37.04 -29.06 -19.87
C VAL A 63 38.01 -29.40 -21.01
N GLY A 64 39.08 -30.13 -20.69
CA GLY A 64 40.08 -30.59 -21.64
C GLY A 64 41.28 -29.66 -21.90
N VAL A 65 41.47 -28.60 -21.11
CA VAL A 65 42.60 -27.66 -21.27
C VAL A 65 43.78 -28.03 -20.35
N HIS A 66 44.33 -29.24 -20.53
CA HIS A 66 45.60 -29.65 -19.95
C HIS A 66 46.44 -30.39 -21.00
N GLU A 67 47.17 -29.63 -21.83
CA GLU A 67 48.48 -29.98 -22.42
C GLU A 67 48.97 -28.88 -23.39
N VAL A 68 49.63 -27.84 -22.86
CA VAL A 68 50.67 -27.09 -23.59
C VAL A 68 51.74 -26.67 -22.58
N PRO A 69 52.99 -27.16 -22.67
CA PRO A 69 54.08 -26.66 -21.83
C PRO A 69 54.37 -25.17 -22.13
N ALA A 70 54.75 -24.41 -21.11
CA ALA A 70 54.98 -22.98 -21.24
C ALA A 70 56.08 -22.66 -22.27
N VAL A 71 55.72 -21.90 -23.31
CA VAL A 71 56.70 -21.19 -24.15
C VAL A 71 56.96 -19.84 -23.50
N THR A 72 58.20 -19.60 -23.11
CA THR A 72 58.66 -18.36 -22.48
C THR A 72 58.54 -17.15 -23.42
N PRO A 73 58.20 -15.95 -22.91
CA PRO A 73 58.04 -14.77 -23.75
C PRO A 73 59.38 -14.13 -24.09
N GLU A 74 59.77 -14.16 -25.37
CA GLU A 74 60.80 -13.26 -25.90
C GLU A 74 60.18 -12.08 -26.66
N LYS A 75 60.82 -10.93 -26.46
CA LYS A 75 60.40 -9.57 -26.81
C LYS A 75 60.07 -9.38 -28.29
N PHE A 76 58.99 -8.66 -28.59
CA PHE A 76 58.95 -7.73 -29.72
C PHE A 76 58.33 -6.38 -29.31
N THR A 77 58.98 -5.29 -29.68
CA THR A 77 58.66 -3.93 -29.23
C THR A 77 57.90 -3.13 -30.29
N GLY A 78 56.69 -2.67 -29.93
CA GLY A 78 56.17 -1.31 -30.18
C GLY A 78 56.01 -0.72 -31.59
N CYS A 79 56.75 -1.15 -32.63
CA CYS A 79 56.87 -0.43 -33.90
C CYS A 79 56.31 -1.14 -35.14
N GLU A 80 56.21 -2.47 -35.16
CA GLU A 80 55.78 -3.20 -36.37
C GLU A 80 54.25 -3.29 -36.50
N LEU A 81 53.51 -3.29 -35.39
CA LEU A 81 52.04 -3.42 -35.40
C LEU A 81 51.35 -2.20 -36.04
N MET A 82 51.94 -1.01 -35.90
CA MET A 82 51.38 0.24 -36.43
C MET A 82 51.52 0.39 -37.96
N GLN A 83 52.38 -0.39 -38.63
CA GLN A 83 52.54 -0.32 -40.10
C GLN A 83 51.70 -1.33 -40.87
N GLN A 84 51.19 -2.40 -40.25
CA GLN A 84 50.37 -3.40 -40.95
C GLN A 84 48.87 -3.07 -41.00
N ILE A 85 48.39 -2.16 -40.14
CA ILE A 85 46.97 -1.71 -40.13
C ILE A 85 46.60 -0.91 -41.40
N GLN A 86 47.57 -0.42 -42.18
CA GLN A 86 47.33 0.47 -43.33
C GLN A 86 47.23 -0.20 -44.73
N LYS A 87 47.35 -1.53 -44.87
CA LYS A 87 47.26 -2.20 -46.19
C LYS A 87 46.23 -3.33 -46.22
N GLY A 88 44.96 -2.94 -46.31
CA GLY A 88 43.84 -3.87 -46.41
C GLY A 88 43.84 -4.69 -47.70
N ARG A 89 44.23 -5.96 -47.61
CA ARG A 89 43.78 -7.11 -48.43
C ARG A 89 44.40 -8.40 -47.90
N TYR A 90 43.61 -9.48 -47.87
CA TYR A 90 43.88 -10.84 -48.40
C TYR A 90 42.98 -11.91 -47.70
N PRO A 91 42.74 -13.10 -48.31
CA PRO A 91 41.38 -13.62 -48.47
C PRO A 91 41.16 -15.03 -47.86
N GLU A 92 40.10 -15.71 -48.31
CA GLU A 92 39.46 -16.99 -47.92
C GLU A 92 40.32 -18.26 -47.64
N ALA A 93 41.61 -18.14 -47.30
CA ALA A 93 42.50 -19.28 -47.04
C ALA A 93 42.67 -19.65 -45.55
N ILE A 94 41.85 -19.13 -44.63
CA ILE A 94 41.92 -19.43 -43.17
C ILE A 94 40.80 -20.41 -42.72
N LEU A 95 40.17 -21.11 -43.67
CA LEU A 95 39.17 -22.17 -43.39
C LEU A 95 39.77 -23.53 -42.99
N GLN A 96 41.09 -23.64 -42.85
CA GLN A 96 41.77 -24.82 -42.31
C GLN A 96 42.80 -24.46 -41.21
N SER A 97 42.36 -23.66 -40.23
CA SER A 97 43.15 -23.39 -39.02
C SER A 97 42.90 -24.48 -37.94
N PRO A 98 43.93 -24.93 -37.19
CA PRO A 98 43.79 -25.99 -36.18
C PRO A 98 42.77 -25.70 -35.06
N SER A 99 42.46 -24.42 -34.84
CA SER A 99 41.47 -23.95 -33.87
C SER A 99 40.04 -24.43 -34.14
N PHE A 100 39.67 -24.70 -35.40
CA PHE A 100 38.33 -25.24 -35.73
C PHE A 100 38.21 -26.73 -35.39
N LEU A 101 39.26 -27.52 -35.66
CA LEU A 101 39.33 -28.93 -35.28
C LEU A 101 39.38 -29.11 -33.75
N PHE A 102 40.10 -28.23 -33.04
CA PHE A 102 40.14 -28.25 -31.57
C PHE A 102 38.77 -27.96 -30.93
N LYS A 103 37.98 -26.99 -31.44
CA LYS A 103 36.61 -26.74 -30.91
C LYS A 103 35.67 -27.94 -31.15
N ALA A 104 35.80 -28.64 -32.28
CA ALA A 104 34.99 -29.84 -32.55
C ALA A 104 35.36 -31.02 -31.62
N GLN A 105 36.64 -31.31 -31.43
CA GLN A 105 37.09 -32.36 -30.51
C GLN A 105 36.79 -32.04 -29.03
N ALA A 106 36.86 -30.77 -28.63
CA ALA A 106 36.50 -30.33 -27.27
C ALA A 106 35.00 -30.51 -26.98
N GLY A 107 34.13 -30.18 -27.93
CA GLY A 107 32.68 -30.41 -27.81
C GLY A 107 32.35 -31.88 -27.58
N ASP A 108 32.90 -32.78 -28.41
CA ASP A 108 32.65 -34.22 -28.29
C ASP A 108 33.16 -34.78 -26.95
N LYS A 109 34.28 -34.27 -26.42
CA LYS A 109 34.84 -34.61 -25.09
C LYS A 109 33.94 -34.16 -23.92
N ILE A 110 33.21 -33.05 -24.07
CA ILE A 110 32.24 -32.56 -23.06
C ILE A 110 31.01 -33.46 -23.03
N HIS A 111 30.35 -33.68 -24.17
CA HIS A 111 29.10 -34.46 -24.22
C HIS A 111 29.33 -35.94 -23.89
N SER A 112 30.44 -36.53 -24.33
CA SER A 112 30.84 -37.88 -23.90
C SER A 112 31.17 -37.96 -22.40
N SER A 113 31.77 -36.91 -21.81
CA SER A 113 31.97 -36.84 -20.35
C SER A 113 30.65 -36.74 -19.58
N PHE A 114 29.65 -35.99 -20.08
CA PHE A 114 28.30 -35.97 -19.51
C PHE A 114 27.64 -37.35 -19.58
N HIS A 115 27.73 -38.03 -20.72
CA HIS A 115 27.22 -39.38 -20.89
C HIS A 115 27.87 -40.38 -19.90
N SER A 116 29.19 -40.36 -19.79
CA SER A 116 29.93 -41.21 -18.83
C SER A 116 29.59 -40.90 -17.37
N LEU A 117 29.41 -39.62 -17.03
CA LEU A 117 29.06 -39.18 -15.68
C LEU A 117 27.61 -39.50 -15.32
N SER A 118 26.68 -39.35 -16.27
CA SER A 118 25.28 -39.77 -16.12
C SER A 118 25.18 -41.29 -15.94
N SER A 119 25.91 -42.06 -16.74
CA SER A 119 26.02 -43.52 -16.58
C SER A 119 26.60 -43.92 -15.22
N ALA A 120 27.63 -43.21 -14.73
CA ALA A 120 28.22 -43.47 -13.41
C ALA A 120 27.31 -43.12 -12.23
N ILE A 121 26.48 -42.08 -12.35
CA ILE A 121 25.50 -41.68 -11.32
C ILE A 121 24.26 -42.61 -11.34
N ASN A 122 23.84 -43.05 -12.52
CA ASN A 122 22.68 -43.93 -12.69
C ASN A 122 23.03 -45.43 -12.60
N ALA A 123 24.31 -45.79 -12.47
CA ALA A 123 24.76 -47.15 -12.25
C ALA A 123 24.22 -47.65 -10.90
N SER A 124 23.28 -48.59 -10.96
CA SER A 124 22.48 -49.01 -9.80
C SER A 124 23.30 -49.64 -8.68
N THR A 125 23.67 -48.84 -7.68
CA THR A 125 24.29 -49.31 -6.42
C THR A 125 23.26 -49.77 -5.38
N GLY A 126 21.96 -49.68 -5.70
CA GLY A 126 20.84 -50.21 -4.88
C GLY A 126 20.51 -49.43 -3.61
N GLY A 127 21.33 -48.44 -3.22
CA GLY A 127 21.16 -47.66 -1.98
C GLY A 127 20.40 -46.34 -2.12
N TYR A 128 20.29 -45.81 -3.33
CA TYR A 128 19.54 -44.59 -3.65
C TYR A 128 18.87 -44.66 -5.03
N LEU A 129 17.86 -43.82 -5.22
CA LEU A 129 17.11 -43.58 -6.43
C LEU A 129 17.25 -42.09 -6.78
N LEU A 130 17.79 -41.81 -7.96
CA LEU A 130 17.84 -40.48 -8.56
C LEU A 130 17.08 -40.52 -9.88
N GLU A 131 16.05 -39.69 -10.01
CA GLU A 131 15.25 -39.57 -11.23
C GLU A 131 15.43 -38.16 -11.79
N THR A 132 16.31 -38.02 -12.78
CA THR A 132 16.53 -36.78 -13.55
C THR A 132 15.68 -36.79 -14.82
N VAL A 133 14.83 -35.78 -14.97
CA VAL A 133 13.85 -35.64 -16.05
C VAL A 133 14.20 -34.40 -16.87
N ASN A 134 14.96 -34.64 -17.95
CA ASN A 134 15.53 -33.58 -18.80
C ASN A 134 14.97 -33.70 -20.22
N LYS A 135 14.28 -32.68 -20.72
CA LYS A 135 13.78 -32.68 -22.11
C LYS A 135 13.70 -31.30 -22.72
N LEU A 136 13.96 -31.26 -24.03
CA LEU A 136 13.82 -30.08 -24.88
C LEU A 136 12.51 -30.16 -25.67
N PHE A 137 11.70 -29.10 -25.59
CA PHE A 137 10.50 -28.94 -26.40
C PHE A 137 10.69 -27.74 -27.33
N GLY A 138 10.61 -27.95 -28.65
CA GLY A 138 10.74 -26.91 -29.66
C GLY A 138 9.45 -26.69 -30.44
N GLU A 139 9.29 -25.50 -31.00
CA GLU A 139 8.13 -25.17 -31.84
C GLU A 139 8.16 -25.98 -33.16
N LYS A 140 7.01 -26.55 -33.51
CA LYS A 140 6.80 -27.48 -34.63
C LYS A 140 7.31 -26.98 -35.99
N SER A 141 7.25 -25.68 -36.25
CA SER A 141 7.75 -25.07 -37.49
C SER A 141 9.28 -24.96 -37.56
N ALA A 142 10.00 -25.11 -36.45
CA ALA A 142 11.45 -24.95 -36.40
C ALA A 142 12.21 -26.11 -37.05
N ARG A 143 11.67 -27.35 -37.06
CA ARG A 143 12.29 -28.56 -37.62
C ARG A 143 13.74 -28.83 -37.14
N PHE A 144 13.89 -29.66 -36.12
CA PHE A 144 15.20 -30.10 -35.64
C PHE A 144 15.98 -30.88 -36.72
N LYS A 145 17.29 -30.65 -36.77
CA LYS A 145 18.23 -31.39 -37.62
C LYS A 145 18.38 -32.83 -37.13
N GLU A 146 18.36 -33.76 -38.07
CA GLU A 146 18.56 -35.19 -37.81
C GLU A 146 19.88 -35.47 -37.06
N GLU A 147 20.97 -34.79 -37.44
CA GLU A 147 22.26 -34.85 -36.75
C GLU A 147 22.16 -34.44 -35.26
N TYR A 148 21.39 -33.40 -34.95
CA TYR A 148 21.18 -32.95 -33.57
C TYR A 148 20.35 -33.95 -32.76
N ILE A 149 19.30 -34.54 -33.36
CA ILE A 149 18.48 -35.60 -32.73
C ILE A 149 19.37 -36.81 -32.39
N GLN A 150 20.18 -37.26 -33.35
CA GLN A 150 21.09 -38.40 -33.17
C GLN A 150 22.14 -38.13 -32.09
N LEU A 151 22.75 -36.95 -32.04
CA LEU A 151 23.71 -36.58 -31.00
C LEU A 151 23.06 -36.39 -29.61
N SER A 152 21.85 -35.85 -29.55
CA SER A 152 21.05 -35.72 -28.32
C SER A 152 20.73 -37.10 -27.74
N ASN A 153 20.23 -38.02 -28.56
CA ASN A 153 19.93 -39.38 -28.14
C ASN A 153 21.21 -40.14 -27.73
N LYS A 154 22.29 -40.03 -28.52
CA LYS A 154 23.60 -40.64 -28.22
C LYS A 154 24.15 -40.26 -26.84
N TYR A 155 24.12 -38.98 -26.47
CA TYR A 155 24.77 -38.50 -25.24
C TYR A 155 23.84 -38.39 -24.04
N TYR A 156 22.57 -38.02 -24.25
CA TYR A 156 21.62 -37.71 -23.19
C TYR A 156 20.41 -38.65 -23.15
N SER A 157 20.31 -39.61 -24.08
CA SER A 157 19.21 -40.60 -24.16
C SER A 157 17.82 -39.96 -24.20
N THR A 158 17.72 -38.77 -24.78
CA THR A 158 16.48 -38.00 -24.94
C THR A 158 16.42 -37.38 -26.33
N GLU A 159 15.23 -37.41 -26.91
CA GLU A 159 14.92 -36.84 -28.22
C GLU A 159 14.15 -35.52 -28.01
N PRO A 160 14.51 -34.44 -28.73
CA PRO A 160 13.80 -33.18 -28.65
C PRO A 160 12.41 -33.35 -29.26
N GLN A 161 11.37 -32.90 -28.55
CA GLN A 161 9.98 -33.03 -29.00
C GLN A 161 9.50 -31.75 -29.67
N ALA A 162 8.82 -31.88 -30.80
CA ALA A 162 8.19 -30.77 -31.51
C ALA A 162 6.73 -30.59 -31.04
N LEU A 163 6.37 -29.39 -30.56
CA LEU A 163 5.03 -29.04 -30.10
C LEU A 163 4.51 -27.78 -30.81
N ASP A 164 3.19 -27.66 -30.91
CA ASP A 164 2.53 -26.55 -31.62
C ASP A 164 2.22 -25.38 -30.67
N PHE A 165 3.25 -24.60 -30.35
CA PHE A 165 3.08 -23.41 -29.50
C PHE A 165 2.35 -22.25 -30.20
N LEU A 166 2.32 -22.22 -31.53
CA LEU A 166 1.76 -21.10 -32.29
C LEU A 166 0.22 -21.09 -32.27
N GLU A 167 -0.40 -22.25 -32.46
CA GLU A 167 -1.86 -22.40 -32.47
C GLU A 167 -2.41 -23.00 -31.15
N CYS A 168 -1.66 -23.91 -30.50
CA CYS A 168 -2.13 -24.74 -29.38
C CYS A 168 -1.19 -24.68 -28.14
N ALA A 169 -0.79 -23.47 -27.74
CA ALA A 169 0.15 -23.22 -26.63
C ALA A 169 -0.25 -23.90 -25.30
N GLU A 170 -1.53 -23.91 -24.98
CA GLU A 170 -2.06 -24.41 -23.69
C GLU A 170 -2.21 -25.93 -23.68
N GLU A 171 -2.54 -26.54 -24.83
CA GLU A 171 -2.47 -27.99 -25.04
C GLU A 171 -1.02 -28.48 -24.93
N ALA A 172 -0.07 -27.75 -25.55
CA ALA A 172 1.36 -28.05 -25.46
C ALA A 172 1.88 -27.95 -24.01
N ARG A 173 1.43 -26.95 -23.23
CA ARG A 173 1.73 -26.85 -21.79
C ARG A 173 1.23 -28.08 -21.02
N LYS A 174 -0.03 -28.48 -21.24
CA LYS A 174 -0.64 -29.65 -20.59
C LYS A 174 0.07 -30.95 -20.95
N GLU A 175 0.50 -31.11 -22.20
CA GLU A 175 1.28 -32.27 -22.63
C GLU A 175 2.64 -32.34 -21.90
N ILE A 176 3.35 -31.22 -21.78
CA ILE A 176 4.62 -31.14 -21.04
C ILE A 176 4.42 -31.49 -19.55
N ASN A 177 3.42 -30.92 -18.87
CA ASN A 177 3.15 -31.24 -17.47
C ASN A 177 2.77 -32.71 -17.28
N SER A 178 1.91 -33.26 -18.15
CA SER A 178 1.54 -34.67 -18.14
C SER A 178 2.76 -35.59 -18.30
N TRP A 179 3.69 -35.22 -19.18
CA TRP A 179 4.96 -35.95 -19.34
C TRP A 179 5.82 -35.88 -18.08
N VAL A 180 6.05 -34.69 -17.49
CA VAL A 180 6.83 -34.54 -16.24
C VAL A 180 6.19 -35.30 -15.08
N LYS A 181 4.87 -35.21 -14.92
CA LYS A 181 4.10 -35.94 -13.90
C LYS A 181 4.27 -37.44 -14.06
N THR A 182 4.28 -37.95 -15.29
CA THR A 182 4.50 -39.37 -15.58
C THR A 182 5.93 -39.80 -15.22
N GLN A 183 6.94 -39.02 -15.63
CA GLN A 183 8.35 -39.36 -15.37
C GLN A 183 8.71 -39.26 -13.88
N THR A 184 8.10 -38.34 -13.13
CA THR A 184 8.33 -38.14 -11.69
C THR A 184 7.37 -38.94 -10.80
N LYS A 185 6.65 -39.93 -11.35
CA LYS A 185 5.71 -40.80 -10.62
C LYS A 185 4.64 -40.02 -9.83
N GLY A 186 4.21 -38.89 -10.37
CA GLY A 186 3.22 -38.00 -9.77
C GLY A 186 3.78 -36.97 -8.78
N LYS A 187 5.10 -36.96 -8.51
CA LYS A 187 5.72 -36.04 -7.53
C LYS A 187 5.77 -34.59 -7.99
N ILE A 188 5.97 -34.35 -9.28
CA ILE A 188 5.95 -33.00 -9.86
C ILE A 188 4.80 -32.94 -10.87
N PRO A 189 3.58 -32.55 -10.45
CA PRO A 189 2.40 -32.58 -11.32
C PRO A 189 2.35 -31.42 -12.34
N ASP A 190 2.82 -30.22 -11.95
CA ASP A 190 2.63 -28.99 -12.75
C ASP A 190 3.90 -28.11 -12.82
N LEU A 191 4.90 -28.58 -13.57
CA LEU A 191 6.18 -27.86 -13.78
C LEU A 191 6.05 -26.55 -14.57
N LEU A 192 5.03 -26.43 -15.44
CA LEU A 192 4.68 -25.21 -16.17
C LEU A 192 3.34 -24.66 -15.66
N PRO A 193 3.30 -23.42 -15.10
CA PRO A 193 2.05 -22.82 -14.68
C PRO A 193 1.25 -22.33 -15.90
N GLU A 194 -0.05 -22.10 -15.74
CA GLU A 194 -0.88 -21.50 -16.79
C GLU A 194 -0.32 -20.14 -17.24
N GLY A 195 -0.48 -19.81 -18.53
CA GLY A 195 0.11 -18.61 -19.13
C GLY A 195 1.64 -18.63 -19.33
N SER A 196 2.35 -19.69 -18.92
CA SER A 196 3.82 -19.76 -19.11
C SER A 196 4.27 -20.06 -20.53
N VAL A 197 3.40 -20.60 -21.38
CA VAL A 197 3.68 -20.90 -22.77
C VAL A 197 2.70 -20.11 -23.63
N ASP A 198 3.21 -19.44 -24.65
CA ASP A 198 2.46 -18.50 -25.49
C ASP A 198 2.80 -18.69 -26.98
N ARG A 199 2.17 -17.90 -27.85
CA ARG A 199 2.35 -17.99 -29.30
C ARG A 199 3.75 -17.56 -29.79
N ASP A 200 4.48 -16.80 -28.98
CA ASP A 200 5.86 -16.38 -29.28
C ASP A 200 6.90 -17.39 -28.76
N THR A 201 6.48 -18.39 -28.00
CA THR A 201 7.35 -19.43 -27.44
C THR A 201 7.91 -20.32 -28.56
N LYS A 202 9.24 -20.35 -28.68
CA LYS A 202 9.99 -21.14 -29.67
C LYS A 202 10.70 -22.34 -29.10
N MET A 203 11.14 -22.27 -27.84
CA MET A 203 11.84 -23.37 -27.19
C MET A 203 11.66 -23.33 -25.67
N VAL A 204 11.15 -24.42 -25.11
CA VAL A 204 10.96 -24.62 -23.67
C VAL A 204 11.90 -25.73 -23.21
N LEU A 205 12.68 -25.45 -22.17
CA LEU A 205 13.60 -26.40 -21.56
C LEU A 205 13.09 -26.83 -20.19
N VAL A 206 12.90 -28.13 -20.04
CA VAL A 206 12.34 -28.76 -18.83
C VAL A 206 13.42 -29.52 -18.10
N ASN A 207 13.58 -29.18 -16.82
CA ASN A 207 14.49 -29.84 -15.90
C ASN A 207 13.80 -30.11 -14.55
N ALA A 208 13.39 -31.35 -14.31
CA ALA A 208 12.86 -31.79 -13.03
C ALA A 208 13.76 -32.88 -12.45
N VAL A 209 13.94 -32.92 -11.13
CA VAL A 209 14.75 -33.94 -10.48
C VAL A 209 14.21 -34.33 -9.11
N TYR A 210 14.22 -35.64 -8.86
CA TYR A 210 13.79 -36.26 -7.61
C TYR A 210 14.88 -37.18 -7.07
N PHE A 211 15.13 -37.12 -5.76
CA PHE A 211 16.12 -37.95 -5.08
C PHE A 211 15.55 -38.59 -3.82
N LYS A 212 15.86 -39.88 -3.65
CA LYS A 212 15.43 -40.72 -2.53
C LYS A 212 16.59 -41.64 -2.15
N GLY A 213 17.10 -41.57 -0.92
CA GLY A 213 18.26 -42.35 -0.50
C GLY A 213 18.17 -42.69 0.99
N LYS A 214 18.52 -43.91 1.40
CA LYS A 214 18.45 -44.30 2.82
C LYS A 214 19.74 -43.93 3.54
N TRP A 215 19.66 -43.46 4.78
CA TRP A 215 20.88 -43.26 5.59
C TRP A 215 21.66 -44.56 5.74
N LYS A 216 23.00 -44.50 5.87
CA LYS A 216 23.82 -45.67 6.21
C LYS A 216 23.48 -46.17 7.62
N THR A 217 23.34 -45.24 8.56
CA THR A 217 22.82 -45.46 9.92
C THR A 217 21.59 -44.58 10.10
N PRO A 218 20.37 -45.14 10.28
CA PRO A 218 19.15 -44.37 10.53
C PRO A 218 19.18 -43.63 11.87
N PHE A 219 18.47 -42.50 11.96
CA PHE A 219 18.31 -41.76 13.22
C PHE A 219 17.35 -42.49 14.18
N GLU A 220 17.50 -42.23 15.49
CA GLU A 220 16.53 -42.67 16.49
C GLU A 220 15.17 -42.01 16.27
N LYS A 221 14.09 -42.78 16.51
CA LYS A 221 12.72 -42.30 16.30
C LYS A 221 12.36 -41.21 17.30
N LYS A 222 12.09 -40.01 16.77
CA LYS A 222 11.49 -38.83 17.42
C LYS A 222 11.87 -38.62 18.88
N LEU A 223 12.80 -37.69 19.11
CA LEU A 223 12.97 -37.08 20.43
C LEU A 223 11.60 -36.57 20.94
N ASN A 224 11.28 -36.89 22.19
CA ASN A 224 10.03 -36.48 22.84
C ASN A 224 10.07 -34.98 23.13
N GLY A 225 9.45 -34.18 22.26
CA GLY A 225 9.34 -32.73 22.39
C GLY A 225 9.85 -32.00 21.15
N LEU A 226 9.37 -30.77 20.96
CA LEU A 226 9.86 -29.88 19.91
C LEU A 226 11.07 -29.11 20.44
N TYR A 227 12.12 -29.05 19.64
CA TYR A 227 13.35 -28.31 19.96
C TYR A 227 13.33 -26.93 19.29
N PRO A 228 13.92 -25.90 19.91
CA PRO A 228 13.92 -24.55 19.34
C PRO A 228 15.00 -24.38 18.26
N PHE A 229 14.59 -24.29 17.00
CA PHE A 229 15.45 -23.84 15.89
C PHE A 229 15.55 -22.31 15.87
N ARG A 230 16.71 -21.76 16.23
CA ARG A 230 17.06 -20.34 16.26
C ARG A 230 17.23 -19.79 14.83
N VAL A 231 16.18 -19.22 14.26
CA VAL A 231 16.21 -18.61 12.91
C VAL A 231 17.12 -17.38 12.88
N ASN A 232 17.15 -16.61 13.97
CA ASN A 232 18.11 -15.53 14.21
C ASN A 232 18.33 -15.38 15.74
N ALA A 233 18.99 -14.31 16.19
CA ALA A 233 19.30 -14.13 17.61
C ALA A 233 18.06 -14.00 18.51
N THR A 234 16.94 -13.51 17.99
CA THR A 234 15.69 -13.27 18.72
C THR A 234 14.63 -14.33 18.41
N GLN A 235 14.50 -14.76 17.16
CA GLN A 235 13.47 -15.67 16.68
C GLN A 235 13.84 -17.16 16.84
N ARG A 236 12.92 -17.94 17.42
CA ARG A 236 13.05 -19.40 17.57
C ARG A 236 11.77 -20.10 17.10
N THR A 237 11.91 -21.16 16.31
CA THR A 237 10.80 -21.97 15.78
C THR A 237 10.84 -23.36 16.43
N PRO A 238 9.75 -23.92 16.97
CA PRO A 238 9.74 -25.26 17.55
C PRO A 238 9.66 -26.34 16.46
N VAL A 239 10.62 -27.28 16.44
CA VAL A 239 10.82 -28.24 15.34
C VAL A 239 11.07 -29.66 15.83
N GLN A 240 10.74 -30.66 15.00
CA GLN A 240 11.07 -32.05 15.31
C GLN A 240 12.54 -32.32 14.96
N MET A 241 13.36 -32.47 16.00
CA MET A 241 14.74 -32.92 15.84
C MET A 241 14.80 -34.45 15.85
N MET A 242 15.65 -34.97 14.98
CA MET A 242 16.14 -36.34 14.93
C MET A 242 17.46 -36.40 15.70
N TYR A 243 17.74 -37.54 16.32
CA TYR A 243 18.96 -37.78 17.07
C TYR A 243 19.69 -39.02 16.57
N LEU A 244 21.00 -38.93 16.44
CA LEU A 244 21.88 -40.04 16.09
C LEU A 244 23.17 -39.88 16.90
N ARG A 245 23.71 -41.00 17.39
CA ARG A 245 25.08 -41.07 17.90
C ARG A 245 25.80 -42.21 17.17
N GLU A 246 26.89 -41.88 16.49
CA GLU A 246 27.59 -42.79 15.58
C GLU A 246 29.01 -42.24 15.31
N ASP A 247 29.94 -43.14 14.97
CA ASP A 247 31.26 -42.74 14.46
C ASP A 247 31.11 -42.09 13.07
N LEU A 248 31.34 -40.77 12.99
CA LEU A 248 31.10 -39.95 11.80
C LEU A 248 32.28 -39.01 11.50
N ASN A 249 32.48 -38.67 10.23
CA ASN A 249 33.48 -37.68 9.83
C ASN A 249 32.99 -36.27 10.19
N ILE A 250 33.66 -35.63 11.14
CA ILE A 250 33.43 -34.24 11.55
C ILE A 250 34.71 -33.41 11.42
N GLY A 251 34.57 -32.12 11.17
CA GLY A 251 35.66 -31.15 11.10
C GLY A 251 35.25 -29.78 11.60
N TYR A 252 36.23 -28.92 11.89
CA TYR A 252 36.00 -27.56 12.34
C TYR A 252 36.80 -26.54 11.53
N LEU A 253 36.10 -25.59 10.93
CA LEU A 253 36.64 -24.55 10.07
C LEU A 253 36.95 -23.30 10.90
N GLY A 254 38.09 -23.30 11.58
CA GLY A 254 38.47 -22.22 12.52
C GLY A 254 38.46 -20.81 11.91
N ASP A 255 38.81 -20.66 10.63
CA ASP A 255 38.77 -19.37 9.92
C ASP A 255 37.35 -18.80 9.75
N LEU A 256 36.32 -19.66 9.80
CA LEU A 256 34.91 -19.31 9.59
C LEU A 256 34.02 -19.55 10.82
N LYS A 257 34.56 -20.09 11.92
CA LYS A 257 33.79 -20.56 13.09
C LYS A 257 32.60 -21.43 12.65
N THR A 258 32.88 -22.54 11.98
CA THR A 258 31.86 -23.39 11.34
C THR A 258 32.23 -24.86 11.49
N GLN A 259 31.30 -25.68 12.00
CA GLN A 259 31.40 -27.13 12.02
C GLN A 259 31.00 -27.72 10.67
N ILE A 260 31.69 -28.77 10.21
CA ILE A 260 31.32 -29.56 9.02
C ILE A 260 31.14 -31.04 9.40
N LEU A 261 30.02 -31.64 9.00
CA LEU A 261 29.67 -33.04 9.28
C LEU A 261 29.34 -33.77 7.98
N GLU A 262 29.84 -35.00 7.79
CA GLU A 262 29.43 -35.92 6.71
C GLU A 262 28.43 -36.97 7.24
N LEU A 263 27.22 -36.99 6.68
CA LEU A 263 26.21 -38.03 6.87
C LEU A 263 26.14 -38.95 5.63
N PRO A 264 26.68 -40.17 5.70
CA PRO A 264 26.67 -41.10 4.57
C PRO A 264 25.29 -41.72 4.32
N TYR A 265 24.89 -41.77 3.05
CA TYR A 265 23.78 -42.62 2.61
C TYR A 265 24.28 -44.06 2.35
N THR A 266 23.32 -44.96 2.16
CA THR A 266 23.58 -46.30 1.59
C THR A 266 24.14 -46.13 0.17
N GLY A 267 25.38 -46.58 -0.05
CA GLY A 267 26.09 -46.45 -1.33
C GLY A 267 26.99 -45.22 -1.43
N ASP A 268 27.15 -44.72 -2.66
CA ASP A 268 28.19 -43.75 -3.02
C ASP A 268 27.79 -42.27 -2.89
N VAL A 269 26.76 -41.98 -2.09
CA VAL A 269 26.28 -40.60 -1.83
C VAL A 269 26.45 -40.27 -0.34
N SER A 270 26.73 -39.01 -0.02
CA SER A 270 26.75 -38.47 1.35
C SER A 270 26.17 -37.05 1.37
N MET A 271 25.43 -36.70 2.42
CA MET A 271 25.07 -35.31 2.73
C MET A 271 26.17 -34.70 3.59
N PHE A 272 26.63 -33.50 3.25
CA PHE A 272 27.47 -32.70 4.13
C PHE A 272 26.66 -31.53 4.68
N LEU A 273 26.88 -31.21 5.95
CA LEU A 273 26.21 -30.14 6.68
C LEU A 273 27.27 -29.16 7.20
N LEU A 274 27.10 -27.86 6.93
CA LEU A 274 27.99 -26.80 7.40
C LEU A 274 27.20 -25.84 8.29
N LEU A 275 27.53 -25.83 9.56
CA LEU A 275 26.82 -25.14 10.64
C LEU A 275 27.75 -24.10 11.28
N PRO A 276 27.49 -22.79 11.13
CA PRO A 276 28.24 -21.74 11.84
C PRO A 276 28.12 -21.86 13.37
N ASP A 277 29.00 -21.19 14.13
CA ASP A 277 28.89 -21.15 15.61
C ASP A 277 28.04 -19.96 16.11
N GLU A 278 27.95 -18.87 15.35
CA GLU A 278 27.39 -17.59 15.78
C GLU A 278 26.21 -17.09 14.91
N ILE A 279 25.14 -16.67 15.60
CA ILE A 279 23.93 -16.08 15.00
C ILE A 279 23.89 -14.60 15.42
N GLY A 280 24.60 -13.73 14.69
CA GLY A 280 24.83 -12.33 15.07
C GLY A 280 23.90 -11.30 14.40
N ASN A 281 23.57 -10.22 15.11
CA ASN A 281 22.66 -9.15 14.67
C ASN A 281 23.18 -8.23 13.54
N MET A 282 24.42 -8.39 13.06
CA MET A 282 25.08 -7.46 12.11
C MET A 282 25.79 -8.14 10.92
N SER A 283 25.88 -9.47 10.93
CA SER A 283 26.22 -10.34 9.80
C SER A 283 26.03 -11.77 10.28
N THR A 284 25.16 -12.56 9.65
CA THR A 284 25.00 -13.96 10.06
C THR A 284 26.26 -14.77 9.71
N GLY A 285 26.62 -15.78 10.51
CA GLY A 285 27.74 -16.67 10.19
C GLY A 285 27.56 -17.38 8.84
N LEU A 286 26.30 -17.56 8.43
CA LEU A 286 25.91 -18.08 7.13
C LEU A 286 26.33 -17.16 5.98
N GLU A 287 26.07 -15.84 6.03
CA GLU A 287 26.52 -14.88 4.99
C GLU A 287 28.04 -14.92 4.75
N LEU A 288 28.82 -15.08 5.84
CA LEU A 288 30.27 -15.24 5.73
C LEU A 288 30.63 -16.54 5.01
N LEU A 289 29.99 -17.66 5.35
CA LEU A 289 30.18 -18.94 4.68
C LEU A 289 29.77 -18.89 3.20
N GLU A 290 28.62 -18.30 2.89
CA GLU A 290 28.09 -18.12 1.54
C GLU A 290 28.99 -17.23 0.67
N ARG A 291 29.57 -16.16 1.23
CA ARG A 291 30.55 -15.32 0.53
C ARG A 291 31.86 -16.05 0.31
N GLU A 292 32.36 -16.75 1.32
CA GLU A 292 33.72 -17.29 1.36
C GLU A 292 33.87 -18.66 0.69
N ILE A 293 32.80 -19.42 0.45
CA ILE A 293 32.87 -20.74 -0.20
C ILE A 293 33.40 -20.66 -1.65
N THR A 294 34.45 -21.41 -1.97
CA THR A 294 35.04 -21.51 -3.32
C THR A 294 35.38 -22.97 -3.61
N TYR A 295 35.66 -23.32 -4.86
CA TYR A 295 36.04 -24.70 -5.23
C TYR A 295 37.24 -25.22 -4.40
N ASP A 296 38.31 -24.43 -4.30
CA ASP A 296 39.53 -24.85 -3.58
C ASP A 296 39.26 -25.02 -2.08
N LYS A 297 38.45 -24.14 -1.48
CA LYS A 297 38.02 -24.23 -0.09
C LYS A 297 37.11 -25.43 0.13
N PHE A 298 36.13 -25.66 -0.74
CA PHE A 298 35.21 -26.80 -0.69
C PHE A 298 35.94 -28.15 -0.72
N ILE A 299 36.90 -28.31 -1.64
CA ILE A 299 37.73 -29.52 -1.73
C ILE A 299 38.61 -29.67 -0.49
N LYS A 300 39.19 -28.58 0.05
CA LYS A 300 39.95 -28.60 1.30
C LYS A 300 39.07 -29.00 2.50
N TRP A 301 37.88 -28.42 2.64
CA TRP A 301 36.97 -28.66 3.76
C TRP A 301 36.42 -30.09 3.77
N THR A 302 36.24 -30.69 2.60
CA THR A 302 35.80 -32.09 2.42
C THR A 302 36.96 -33.08 2.24
N SER A 303 38.20 -32.66 2.51
CA SER A 303 39.37 -33.55 2.48
C SER A 303 39.54 -34.30 3.81
N LYS A 304 40.24 -35.43 3.75
CA LYS A 304 40.65 -36.22 4.92
C LYS A 304 41.65 -35.49 5.84
N ASP A 305 42.13 -34.32 5.45
CA ASP A 305 43.02 -33.49 6.27
C ASP A 305 42.22 -32.53 7.17
N THR A 306 40.95 -32.26 6.83
CA THR A 306 40.05 -31.36 7.59
C THR A 306 39.01 -32.15 8.40
N MET A 307 38.59 -33.32 7.92
CA MET A 307 37.57 -34.15 8.56
C MET A 307 38.18 -35.42 9.16
N ALA A 308 37.82 -35.72 10.41
CA ALA A 308 38.25 -36.91 11.15
C ALA A 308 37.02 -37.68 11.66
N GLU A 309 37.15 -39.01 11.76
CA GLU A 309 36.13 -39.91 12.30
C GLU A 309 36.15 -39.84 13.84
N ASP A 310 35.01 -39.52 14.46
CA ASP A 310 34.83 -39.35 15.92
C ASP A 310 33.40 -39.76 16.34
N ASP A 311 33.16 -40.02 17.63
CA ASP A 311 31.85 -40.42 18.19
C ASP A 311 30.97 -39.17 18.35
N VAL A 312 30.20 -38.83 17.31
CA VAL A 312 29.44 -37.58 17.24
C VAL A 312 27.99 -37.76 17.71
N GLU A 313 27.52 -36.88 18.59
CA GLU A 313 26.09 -36.73 18.89
C GLU A 313 25.47 -35.70 17.94
N VAL A 314 24.66 -36.18 16.98
CA VAL A 314 24.05 -35.39 15.91
C VAL A 314 22.59 -35.11 16.21
N TYR A 315 22.21 -33.83 16.16
CA TYR A 315 20.82 -33.37 16.22
C TYR A 315 20.49 -32.63 14.91
N LEU A 316 19.57 -33.17 14.11
CA LEU A 316 19.20 -32.65 12.79
C LEU A 316 17.67 -32.49 12.69
N PRO A 317 17.12 -31.37 12.18
CA PRO A 317 15.68 -31.23 12.01
C PRO A 317 15.16 -32.11 10.87
N GLN A 318 13.90 -32.55 10.97
CA GLN A 318 13.15 -33.09 9.84
C GLN A 318 12.76 -31.94 8.91
N PHE A 319 13.14 -31.99 7.63
CA PHE A 319 12.81 -30.92 6.69
C PHE A 319 12.44 -31.42 5.30
N LYS A 320 11.46 -30.74 4.71
CA LYS A 320 11.12 -30.86 3.30
C LYS A 320 11.36 -29.52 2.61
N LEU A 321 11.99 -29.57 1.44
CA LEU A 321 12.22 -28.42 0.57
C LEU A 321 11.73 -28.77 -0.84
N GLU A 322 10.89 -27.91 -1.38
CA GLU A 322 10.40 -27.99 -2.75
C GLU A 322 10.54 -26.61 -3.37
N GLU A 323 11.53 -26.47 -4.25
CA GLU A 323 11.93 -25.18 -4.80
C GLU A 323 11.90 -25.22 -6.33
N ARG A 324 11.51 -24.09 -6.93
CA ARG A 324 11.22 -23.98 -8.36
C ARG A 324 11.70 -22.65 -8.90
N TYR A 325 12.46 -22.70 -9.99
CA TYR A 325 13.13 -21.56 -10.57
C TYR A 325 12.82 -21.43 -12.07
N GLU A 326 12.53 -20.20 -12.49
CA GLU A 326 12.52 -19.78 -13.89
C GLU A 326 13.91 -19.21 -14.19
N LEU A 327 14.74 -19.94 -14.93
CA LEU A 327 16.17 -19.68 -15.03
C LEU A 327 16.54 -18.61 -16.06
N GLN A 328 15.61 -18.06 -16.85
CA GLN A 328 15.95 -17.06 -17.87
C GLN A 328 16.59 -15.81 -17.26
N SER A 329 15.99 -15.26 -16.21
CA SER A 329 16.50 -14.08 -15.51
C SER A 329 17.90 -14.32 -14.92
N ILE A 330 18.05 -15.41 -14.16
CA ILE A 330 19.27 -15.82 -13.45
C ILE A 330 20.43 -16.12 -14.42
N LEU A 331 20.16 -16.80 -15.54
CA LEU A 331 21.21 -17.13 -16.51
C LEU A 331 21.64 -15.90 -17.32
N ARG A 332 20.72 -14.98 -17.64
CA ARG A 332 21.05 -13.69 -18.26
C ARG A 332 21.98 -12.86 -17.38
N SER A 333 21.66 -12.69 -16.09
CA SER A 333 22.50 -11.94 -15.14
C SER A 333 23.86 -12.61 -14.86
N MET A 334 23.98 -13.93 -15.06
CA MET A 334 25.27 -14.63 -15.08
C MET A 334 26.07 -14.48 -16.39
N GLY A 335 25.53 -13.81 -17.41
CA GLY A 335 26.22 -13.49 -18.67
C GLY A 335 25.79 -14.32 -19.89
N LEU A 336 24.67 -15.04 -19.82
CA LEU A 336 24.07 -15.75 -20.95
C LEU A 336 22.92 -14.94 -21.56
N GLU A 337 23.25 -13.90 -22.33
CA GLU A 337 22.25 -13.00 -22.93
C GLU A 337 21.74 -13.51 -24.30
N ASP A 338 22.66 -13.90 -25.20
CA ASP A 338 22.35 -14.19 -26.61
C ASP A 338 21.34 -15.33 -26.72
N ALA A 339 21.48 -16.38 -25.90
CA ALA A 339 20.65 -17.58 -25.96
C ALA A 339 19.15 -17.28 -25.80
N PHE A 340 18.80 -16.23 -25.06
CA PHE A 340 17.42 -15.82 -24.83
C PHE A 340 16.99 -14.62 -25.69
N ASN A 341 17.84 -14.13 -26.60
CA ASN A 341 17.54 -12.98 -27.46
C ASN A 341 17.24 -13.44 -28.89
N LYS A 342 16.00 -13.21 -29.34
CA LYS A 342 15.48 -13.53 -30.68
C LYS A 342 16.34 -13.03 -31.85
N SER A 343 17.15 -11.97 -31.67
CA SER A 343 18.03 -11.43 -32.74
C SER A 343 19.49 -11.85 -32.66
N GLN A 344 19.94 -12.44 -31.55
CA GLN A 344 21.35 -12.80 -31.30
C GLN A 344 21.56 -14.31 -31.05
N ALA A 345 20.52 -15.03 -30.68
CA ALA A 345 20.56 -16.48 -30.45
C ALA A 345 21.01 -17.22 -31.72
N ASN A 346 22.09 -17.99 -31.59
CA ASN A 346 22.60 -18.81 -32.68
C ASN A 346 22.51 -20.30 -32.32
N PHE A 347 21.33 -20.87 -32.54
CA PHE A 347 21.06 -22.30 -32.45
C PHE A 347 21.04 -22.99 -33.83
N SER A 348 21.86 -22.50 -34.77
CA SER A 348 22.03 -23.08 -36.12
C SER A 348 22.56 -24.53 -36.11
N GLY A 349 23.04 -25.04 -34.97
CA GLY A 349 23.32 -26.47 -34.78
C GLY A 349 22.08 -27.33 -34.53
N MET A 350 20.96 -26.74 -34.07
CA MET A 350 19.70 -27.46 -33.80
C MET A 350 18.75 -27.47 -34.99
N SER A 351 18.66 -26.36 -35.74
CA SER A 351 17.74 -26.19 -36.86
C SER A 351 18.43 -25.57 -38.07
N GLU A 352 17.83 -25.76 -39.25
CA GLU A 352 18.17 -25.02 -40.47
C GLU A 352 17.57 -23.61 -40.50
N ARG A 353 16.51 -23.36 -39.72
CA ARG A 353 15.93 -22.05 -39.50
C ARG A 353 16.64 -21.39 -38.32
N ASN A 354 17.24 -20.23 -38.57
CA ASN A 354 17.90 -19.41 -37.53
C ASN A 354 16.89 -18.54 -36.76
N ASP A 355 15.75 -19.13 -36.36
CA ASP A 355 14.67 -18.47 -35.60
C ASP A 355 14.44 -19.08 -34.20
N LEU A 356 15.16 -20.17 -33.87
CA LEU A 356 15.22 -20.72 -32.52
C LEU A 356 15.97 -19.78 -31.57
N PHE A 357 15.34 -19.50 -30.43
CA PHE A 357 15.95 -18.91 -29.23
C PHE A 357 15.32 -19.59 -28.01
N LEU A 358 16.02 -19.57 -26.88
CA LEU A 358 15.55 -20.17 -25.63
C LEU A 358 14.49 -19.24 -25.03
N SER A 359 13.23 -19.68 -25.01
CA SER A 359 12.11 -18.83 -24.58
C SER A 359 11.96 -18.80 -23.07
N LYS A 360 11.93 -19.97 -22.42
CA LYS A 360 11.90 -20.14 -20.95
C LYS A 360 12.61 -21.42 -20.52
N VAL A 361 13.14 -21.43 -19.30
CA VAL A 361 13.83 -22.58 -18.71
C VAL A 361 13.30 -22.81 -17.30
N PHE A 362 12.75 -23.98 -17.03
CA PHE A 362 12.19 -24.30 -15.72
C PHE A 362 13.01 -25.39 -15.03
N HIS A 363 13.43 -25.11 -13.79
CA HIS A 363 14.04 -26.05 -12.87
C HIS A 363 13.12 -26.28 -11.67
N GLN A 364 12.89 -27.53 -11.28
CA GLN A 364 12.26 -27.88 -10.00
C GLN A 364 13.02 -29.02 -9.33
N ALA A 365 13.25 -28.87 -8.03
CA ALA A 365 13.95 -29.83 -7.19
C ALA A 365 13.20 -30.01 -5.86
N THR A 366 13.06 -31.26 -5.44
CA THR A 366 12.33 -31.63 -4.21
C THR A 366 13.17 -32.59 -3.37
N VAL A 367 13.20 -32.38 -2.06
CA VAL A 367 13.85 -33.23 -1.07
C VAL A 367 13.01 -33.28 0.22
N ASP A 368 12.90 -34.45 0.83
CA ASP A 368 12.24 -34.70 2.13
C ASP A 368 13.22 -35.51 2.98
N VAL A 369 13.65 -34.98 4.13
CA VAL A 369 14.69 -35.53 5.01
C VAL A 369 14.08 -35.93 6.36
N ASN A 370 14.16 -37.23 6.67
CA ASN A 370 13.56 -37.88 7.85
C ASN A 370 14.47 -38.98 8.45
N GLU A 371 13.98 -39.72 9.45
CA GLU A 371 14.82 -40.65 10.24
C GLU A 371 15.36 -41.84 9.44
N GLU A 372 14.65 -42.29 8.39
CA GLU A 372 15.06 -43.42 7.55
C GLU A 372 16.00 -43.00 6.39
N GLY A 373 16.00 -41.72 6.02
CA GLY A 373 16.74 -41.19 4.88
C GLY A 373 16.06 -39.99 4.25
N THR A 374 16.19 -39.91 2.93
CA THR A 374 15.44 -39.01 2.07
C THR A 374 14.28 -39.75 1.39
N GLU A 375 13.05 -39.35 1.73
CA GLU A 375 11.71 -39.91 1.44
C GLU A 375 11.49 -41.45 1.66
N ALA A 376 10.41 -41.83 2.33
CA ALA A 376 10.29 -43.08 3.10
C ALA A 376 9.75 -44.36 2.40
N ALA A 377 9.91 -45.51 3.08
CA ALA A 377 9.03 -46.70 3.05
C ALA A 377 9.47 -47.72 4.14
N ALA A 378 8.56 -48.05 5.06
CA ALA A 378 8.81 -48.53 6.42
C ALA A 378 9.37 -49.97 6.60
N GLY A 379 10.04 -50.23 7.74
CA GLY A 379 10.09 -51.58 8.35
C GLY A 379 11.17 -51.89 9.40
N THR A 380 10.76 -52.01 10.68
CA THR A 380 11.34 -52.88 11.75
C THR A 380 12.80 -52.69 12.26
N GLY A 381 12.94 -51.93 13.36
CA GLY A 381 13.43 -52.38 14.68
C GLY A 381 14.85 -52.95 14.89
N ALA A 382 15.65 -52.25 15.72
CA ALA A 382 16.48 -52.84 16.79
C ALA A 382 16.93 -51.76 17.78
N THR A 383 16.73 -51.96 19.09
CA THR A 383 17.39 -51.14 20.15
C THR A 383 18.62 -51.88 20.66
N MET A 384 19.82 -51.34 20.42
CA MET A 384 21.03 -51.76 21.12
C MET A 384 21.45 -50.70 22.13
N SER A 385 21.36 -51.02 23.42
CA SER A 385 21.84 -50.17 24.50
C SER A 385 23.34 -50.40 24.76
N GLY A 386 24.19 -49.46 24.37
CA GLY A 386 25.59 -49.35 24.80
C GLY A 386 25.73 -48.32 25.93
N ARG A 387 26.60 -48.56 26.92
CA ARG A 387 26.80 -47.67 28.07
C ARG A 387 28.10 -46.87 27.96
N THR A 388 27.96 -45.55 28.17
CA THR A 388 28.90 -44.63 28.87
C THR A 388 30.36 -44.60 28.43
N GLY A 389 30.90 -43.41 28.12
CA GLY A 389 32.35 -43.28 28.18
C GLY A 389 32.96 -41.89 28.12
N HIS A 390 32.60 -41.04 27.16
CA HIS A 390 33.05 -39.64 27.10
C HIS A 390 32.03 -38.82 26.30
N GLY A 391 31.95 -37.50 26.56
CA GLY A 391 31.14 -36.60 25.75
C GLY A 391 31.90 -36.26 24.48
N GLY A 392 31.60 -36.96 23.39
CA GLY A 392 32.11 -36.65 22.06
C GLY A 392 31.56 -35.31 21.55
N PRO A 393 32.05 -34.82 20.40
CA PRO A 393 31.57 -33.57 19.82
C PRO A 393 30.06 -33.63 19.52
N GLN A 394 29.34 -32.55 19.84
CA GLN A 394 27.91 -32.41 19.54
C GLN A 394 27.72 -31.54 18.31
N PHE A 395 27.06 -32.08 17.28
CA PHE A 395 26.64 -31.33 16.09
C PHE A 395 25.14 -31.02 16.20
N VAL A 396 24.80 -29.79 16.57
CA VAL A 396 23.42 -29.38 16.89
C VAL A 396 22.91 -28.41 15.83
N ALA A 397 22.27 -28.92 14.78
CA ALA A 397 21.74 -28.12 13.67
C ALA A 397 20.42 -27.39 14.04
N ASP A 398 20.46 -26.61 15.11
CA ASP A 398 19.33 -25.84 15.64
C ASP A 398 19.25 -24.41 15.07
N HIS A 399 19.93 -24.09 13.96
CA HIS A 399 19.93 -22.77 13.35
C HIS A 399 20.43 -22.84 11.89
N PRO A 400 20.31 -21.76 11.09
CA PRO A 400 20.57 -21.81 9.64
C PRO A 400 21.91 -22.44 9.23
N PHE A 401 21.84 -23.41 8.31
CA PHE A 401 23.00 -24.18 7.83
C PHE A 401 22.99 -24.37 6.31
N LEU A 402 24.17 -24.56 5.72
CA LEU A 402 24.31 -25.02 4.33
C LEU A 402 24.40 -26.54 4.27
N PHE A 403 23.86 -27.13 3.20
CA PHE A 403 24.01 -28.56 2.96
C PHE A 403 24.21 -28.88 1.48
N PHE A 404 24.95 -29.96 1.21
CA PHE A 404 25.12 -30.48 -0.15
C PHE A 404 25.11 -32.00 -0.17
N ILE A 405 24.48 -32.55 -1.20
CA ILE A 405 24.41 -34.00 -1.46
C ILE A 405 25.46 -34.31 -2.54
N LEU A 406 26.52 -35.01 -2.15
CA LEU A 406 27.70 -35.28 -2.98
C LEU A 406 27.74 -36.74 -3.43
N HIS A 407 28.00 -36.98 -4.71
CA HIS A 407 28.40 -38.31 -5.17
C HIS A 407 29.90 -38.51 -4.92
N LYS A 408 30.26 -39.40 -3.97
CA LYS A 408 31.62 -39.58 -3.44
C LYS A 408 32.65 -39.97 -4.50
N ILE A 409 32.27 -40.84 -5.45
CA ILE A 409 33.15 -41.34 -6.51
C ILE A 409 33.53 -40.23 -7.49
N THR A 410 32.54 -39.43 -7.93
CA THR A 410 32.75 -38.43 -8.99
C THR A 410 32.93 -37.02 -8.47
N LYS A 411 32.88 -36.82 -7.14
CA LYS A 411 32.99 -35.52 -6.45
C LYS A 411 32.04 -34.44 -6.99
N ASN A 412 30.91 -34.87 -7.57
CA ASN A 412 29.92 -33.98 -8.17
C ASN A 412 28.81 -33.65 -7.16
N ILE A 413 28.45 -32.38 -7.06
CA ILE A 413 27.32 -31.92 -6.24
C ILE A 413 26.03 -32.24 -6.98
N LEU A 414 25.27 -33.21 -6.46
CA LEU A 414 23.96 -33.58 -7.00
C LEU A 414 22.90 -32.54 -6.60
N PHE A 415 22.94 -32.07 -5.35
CA PHE A 415 22.05 -31.04 -4.82
C PHE A 415 22.81 -30.09 -3.90
N PHE A 416 22.40 -28.82 -3.90
CA PHE A 416 22.89 -27.77 -3.04
C PHE A 416 21.71 -27.05 -2.39
N GLY A 417 21.78 -26.76 -1.09
CA GLY A 417 20.79 -25.91 -0.45
C GLY A 417 21.29 -25.12 0.76
N SER A 418 20.54 -24.07 1.09
CA SER A 418 20.60 -23.36 2.37
C SER A 418 19.28 -23.57 3.09
N HIS A 419 19.36 -23.93 4.37
CA HIS A 419 18.20 -24.25 5.19
C HIS A 419 18.08 -23.24 6.33
N ASN A 420 17.21 -22.25 6.14
CA ASN A 420 17.08 -21.09 7.02
C ASN A 420 15.74 -21.08 7.77
N ARG A 421 14.72 -21.80 7.29
CA ARG A 421 13.41 -21.97 7.96
C ARG A 421 12.76 -23.31 7.63
N LEU A 422 12.04 -23.88 8.61
CA LEU A 422 11.32 -25.13 8.48
C LEU A 422 9.87 -24.95 7.99
N GLN A 423 9.47 -25.78 7.02
CA GLN A 423 8.08 -25.97 6.62
C GLN A 423 7.51 -27.15 7.43
N LYS A 424 6.40 -26.96 8.16
CA LYS A 424 5.82 -28.00 9.02
C LYS A 424 5.09 -29.07 8.20
N GLU A 425 5.50 -30.34 8.31
CA GLU A 425 4.69 -31.47 7.82
C GLU A 425 3.52 -31.82 8.76
N PRO A 426 2.33 -32.18 8.25
CA PRO A 426 1.21 -32.61 9.08
C PRO A 426 1.30 -34.09 9.50
N LEU A 427 1.20 -34.34 10.81
CA LEU A 427 1.08 -35.71 11.35
C LEU A 427 -0.26 -36.37 10.94
N ALA A 428 -0.16 -37.61 10.45
CA ALA A 428 -1.27 -38.32 9.83
C ALA A 428 -2.41 -38.69 10.80
N SER A 429 -3.64 -38.28 10.47
CA SER A 429 -4.83 -39.10 10.70
C SER A 429 -5.88 -38.86 9.60
N SER A 430 -6.30 -39.97 8.97
CA SER A 430 -7.39 -40.18 8.00
C SER A 430 -8.10 -38.98 7.32
N ALA A 431 -8.07 -39.00 5.98
CA ALA A 431 -9.03 -38.39 5.06
C ALA A 431 -9.13 -36.85 5.07
N ARG A 432 -8.22 -36.21 4.31
CA ARG A 432 -8.46 -34.89 3.71
C ARG A 432 -8.19 -34.92 2.21
N VAL A 433 -8.91 -34.04 1.51
CA VAL A 433 -9.00 -33.93 0.05
C VAL A 433 -7.70 -33.35 -0.53
N GLU A 434 -7.49 -33.56 -1.83
CA GLU A 434 -6.32 -33.12 -2.60
C GLU A 434 -6.07 -31.60 -2.51
N GLU A 435 -5.12 -31.19 -1.65
CA GLU A 435 -4.52 -29.84 -1.71
C GLU A 435 -3.36 -29.85 -2.72
N ASN A 436 -3.71 -29.70 -3.99
CA ASN A 436 -2.77 -29.60 -5.10
C ASN A 436 -3.23 -28.50 -6.08
N LYS A 437 -3.24 -27.24 -5.60
CA LYS A 437 -3.50 -26.05 -6.43
C LYS A 437 -2.71 -24.84 -5.92
N VAL A 438 -1.58 -24.54 -6.56
CA VAL A 438 -1.00 -23.19 -6.50
C VAL A 438 -1.84 -22.31 -7.42
N PHE A 439 -2.90 -21.71 -6.87
CA PHE A 439 -3.78 -20.82 -7.61
C PHE A 439 -3.12 -19.43 -7.84
N PRO A 440 -3.24 -18.82 -9.03
CA PRO A 440 -2.86 -17.40 -9.22
C PRO A 440 -3.76 -16.41 -8.45
N MET A 441 -4.86 -16.90 -7.86
CA MET A 441 -5.73 -16.21 -6.88
C MET A 441 -4.98 -15.57 -5.70
N ASP A 442 -3.84 -16.15 -5.32
CA ASP A 442 -3.05 -15.72 -4.17
C ASP A 442 -2.63 -14.25 -4.25
N SER A 443 -2.41 -13.74 -5.47
CA SER A 443 -2.08 -12.33 -5.72
C SER A 443 -3.27 -11.41 -5.41
N LEU A 444 -4.47 -11.74 -5.90
CA LEU A 444 -5.68 -10.95 -5.62
C LEU A 444 -6.05 -10.99 -4.12
N VAL A 445 -5.94 -12.15 -3.48
CA VAL A 445 -6.18 -12.30 -2.03
C VAL A 445 -5.17 -11.48 -1.22
N LYS A 446 -3.88 -11.46 -1.61
CA LYS A 446 -2.86 -10.57 -1.04
C LYS A 446 -3.21 -9.09 -1.22
N SER A 447 -3.63 -8.68 -2.41
CA SER A 447 -4.04 -7.30 -2.70
C SER A 447 -5.23 -6.85 -1.84
N ILE A 448 -6.30 -7.66 -1.76
CA ILE A 448 -7.49 -7.36 -0.95
C ILE A 448 -7.13 -7.27 0.55
N ASN A 449 -6.29 -8.17 1.05
CA ASN A 449 -5.89 -8.15 2.47
C ASN A 449 -4.90 -7.01 2.81
N ARG A 450 -4.06 -6.58 1.87
CA ARG A 450 -3.25 -5.36 2.01
C ARG A 450 -4.13 -4.12 2.04
N PHE A 451 -5.03 -3.99 1.05
CA PHE A 451 -6.02 -2.91 1.02
C PHE A 451 -6.83 -2.85 2.32
N ALA A 452 -7.29 -3.99 2.85
CA ALA A 452 -8.03 -4.05 4.11
C ALA A 452 -7.31 -3.37 5.29
N LEU A 453 -6.00 -3.59 5.43
CA LEU A 453 -5.19 -3.09 6.54
C LEU A 453 -4.68 -1.66 6.32
N ASP A 454 -4.40 -1.27 5.09
CA ASP A 454 -4.10 0.13 4.74
C ASP A 454 -5.35 1.01 4.93
N PHE A 455 -6.51 0.51 4.53
CA PHE A 455 -7.81 1.18 4.67
C PHE A 455 -8.27 1.21 6.14
N SER A 456 -8.03 0.16 6.94
CA SER A 456 -8.35 0.20 8.38
C SER A 456 -7.58 1.29 9.10
N LYS A 457 -6.28 1.44 8.80
CA LYS A 457 -5.45 2.54 9.33
C LYS A 457 -5.99 3.90 8.91
N LYS A 458 -6.37 4.06 7.64
CA LYS A 458 -6.87 5.34 7.13
C LYS A 458 -8.21 5.72 7.76
N ILE A 459 -9.09 4.76 8.06
CA ILE A 459 -10.29 5.01 8.86
C ILE A 459 -9.92 5.36 10.30
N ALA A 460 -8.99 4.62 10.94
CA ALA A 460 -8.58 4.86 12.32
C ALA A 460 -8.04 6.28 12.57
N GLU A 461 -7.28 6.86 11.63
CA GLU A 461 -6.85 8.28 11.67
C GLU A 461 -8.03 9.27 11.86
N SER A 462 -9.21 8.95 11.32
CA SER A 462 -10.42 9.77 11.41
C SER A 462 -11.39 9.35 12.52
N ALA A 463 -11.22 8.16 13.10
CA ALA A 463 -12.18 7.49 13.97
C ALA A 463 -11.65 7.20 15.39
N GLU A 464 -10.70 8.01 15.86
CA GLU A 464 -10.07 7.89 17.20
C GLU A 464 -11.12 7.73 18.32
N GLY A 465 -11.01 6.63 19.08
CA GLY A 465 -11.91 6.30 20.18
C GLY A 465 -13.28 5.69 19.79
N LYS A 466 -13.53 5.44 18.50
CA LYS A 466 -14.75 4.76 18.01
C LYS A 466 -14.51 3.28 17.70
N ASN A 467 -15.61 2.52 17.63
CA ASN A 467 -15.58 1.18 17.03
C ASN A 467 -15.48 1.30 15.51
N ILE A 468 -14.68 0.43 14.88
CA ILE A 468 -14.54 0.37 13.42
C ILE A 468 -14.95 -1.04 12.97
N PHE A 469 -15.88 -1.14 12.02
CA PHE A 469 -16.26 -2.41 11.42
C PHE A 469 -16.69 -2.21 9.97
N PHE A 470 -16.09 -2.92 9.02
CA PHE A 470 -16.40 -2.81 7.59
C PHE A 470 -16.08 -4.14 6.87
N SER A 471 -16.53 -4.29 5.62
CA SER A 471 -16.17 -5.44 4.77
C SER A 471 -15.16 -5.04 3.70
N PRO A 472 -13.87 -5.44 3.82
CA PRO A 472 -12.87 -5.16 2.79
C PRO A 472 -13.23 -5.81 1.46
N TRP A 473 -13.82 -7.00 1.49
CA TRP A 473 -14.32 -7.70 0.31
C TRP A 473 -15.36 -6.85 -0.43
N GLY A 474 -16.44 -6.45 0.26
CA GLY A 474 -17.53 -5.72 -0.40
C GLY A 474 -17.13 -4.35 -0.95
N ILE A 475 -16.14 -3.69 -0.32
CA ILE A 475 -15.56 -2.45 -0.84
C ILE A 475 -14.70 -2.76 -2.09
N SER A 476 -13.81 -3.75 -2.00
CA SER A 476 -12.93 -4.15 -3.10
C SER A 476 -13.72 -4.61 -4.34
N THR A 477 -14.79 -5.39 -4.16
CA THR A 477 -15.64 -5.87 -5.27
C THR A 477 -16.39 -4.72 -5.94
N SER A 478 -16.94 -3.75 -5.18
CA SER A 478 -17.59 -2.56 -5.76
C SER A 478 -16.59 -1.69 -6.53
N LEU A 479 -15.40 -1.45 -5.95
CA LEU A 479 -14.34 -0.68 -6.60
C LEU A 479 -13.69 -1.41 -7.78
N ALA A 480 -13.69 -2.75 -7.81
CA ALA A 480 -13.23 -3.51 -8.97
C ALA A 480 -14.21 -3.41 -10.16
N MET A 481 -15.53 -3.44 -9.91
CA MET A 481 -16.53 -3.14 -10.95
C MET A 481 -16.37 -1.70 -11.50
N VAL A 482 -15.99 -0.75 -10.64
CA VAL A 482 -15.61 0.62 -11.06
C VAL A 482 -14.34 0.60 -11.91
N TYR A 483 -13.25 -0.01 -11.42
CA TYR A 483 -11.94 -0.08 -12.05
C TYR A 483 -11.99 -0.57 -13.50
N PHE A 484 -12.72 -1.65 -13.77
CA PHE A 484 -12.82 -2.24 -15.11
C PHE A 484 -13.56 -1.39 -16.14
N GLY A 485 -14.22 -0.31 -15.70
CA GLY A 485 -14.78 0.71 -16.57
C GLY A 485 -13.87 1.92 -16.83
N THR A 486 -12.69 1.97 -16.21
CA THR A 486 -11.79 3.14 -16.24
C THR A 486 -10.55 2.92 -17.10
N GLN A 487 -9.95 4.03 -17.55
CA GLN A 487 -8.69 4.05 -18.31
C GLN A 487 -7.72 5.09 -17.73
N GLY A 488 -6.55 5.22 -18.36
CA GLY A 488 -5.59 6.30 -18.08
C GLY A 488 -5.09 6.37 -16.63
N THR A 489 -4.96 7.60 -16.11
CA THR A 489 -4.50 7.86 -14.73
C THR A 489 -5.55 7.42 -13.70
N THR A 490 -6.83 7.51 -14.04
CA THR A 490 -7.93 7.06 -13.17
C THR A 490 -7.77 5.57 -12.86
N ALA A 491 -7.69 4.71 -13.89
CA ALA A 491 -7.45 3.27 -13.70
C ALA A 491 -6.17 2.99 -12.90
N ALA A 492 -5.09 3.72 -13.20
CA ALA A 492 -3.82 3.55 -12.50
C ALA A 492 -3.90 3.90 -11.00
N GLN A 493 -4.71 4.88 -10.61
CA GLN A 493 -4.95 5.25 -9.21
C GLN A 493 -5.83 4.22 -8.49
N ILE A 494 -6.92 3.75 -9.11
CA ILE A 494 -7.79 2.73 -8.49
C ILE A 494 -7.02 1.43 -8.26
N ALA A 495 -6.24 0.99 -9.25
CA ALA A 495 -5.34 -0.16 -9.12
C ALA A 495 -4.24 0.03 -8.05
N GLN A 496 -3.86 1.27 -7.73
CA GLN A 496 -2.91 1.56 -6.65
C GLN A 496 -3.58 1.44 -5.27
N VAL A 497 -4.78 2.00 -5.10
CA VAL A 497 -5.53 1.88 -3.83
C VAL A 497 -5.93 0.43 -3.55
N LEU A 498 -6.38 -0.31 -4.57
CA LEU A 498 -6.67 -1.75 -4.46
C LEU A 498 -5.41 -2.64 -4.43
N GLN A 499 -4.21 -2.06 -4.43
CA GLN A 499 -2.91 -2.76 -4.37
C GLN A 499 -2.72 -3.84 -5.46
N PHE A 500 -3.26 -3.64 -6.67
CA PHE A 500 -3.12 -4.53 -7.83
C PHE A 500 -1.76 -4.39 -8.57
N ARG A 501 -0.73 -3.80 -7.94
CA ARG A 501 0.60 -3.59 -8.54
C ARG A 501 1.67 -4.45 -7.88
N ASP A 502 2.43 -5.18 -8.69
CA ASP A 502 3.71 -5.77 -8.29
C ASP A 502 4.75 -4.69 -7.95
N GLN A 503 5.53 -4.89 -6.89
CA GLN A 503 6.46 -3.87 -6.36
C GLN A 503 7.83 -3.78 -7.09
N ASP A 504 8.05 -4.54 -8.17
CA ASP A 504 9.32 -4.61 -8.91
C ASP A 504 9.76 -3.30 -9.61
N ASN A 505 9.00 -2.21 -9.46
CA ASN A 505 9.18 -0.95 -10.19
C ASN A 505 9.79 0.20 -9.35
N LYS A 506 10.61 -0.10 -8.33
CA LYS A 506 11.26 0.93 -7.49
C LYS A 506 12.47 1.66 -8.13
N SER A 507 12.91 1.29 -9.34
CA SER A 507 14.14 1.82 -9.96
C SER A 507 14.01 2.56 -11.31
N CYS A 508 12.81 2.68 -11.91
CA CYS A 508 12.64 3.34 -13.23
C CYS A 508 12.40 4.87 -13.14
N PRO A 509 13.08 5.70 -13.97
CA PRO A 509 12.81 7.14 -14.10
C PRO A 509 11.38 7.46 -14.58
N GLU A 510 10.87 8.64 -14.22
CA GLU A 510 9.48 9.03 -14.50
C GLU A 510 9.10 9.12 -15.99
N SER A 511 10.08 9.38 -16.86
CA SER A 511 9.87 9.44 -18.31
C SER A 511 9.50 8.09 -18.94
N GLU A 512 9.92 6.96 -18.35
CA GLU A 512 9.56 5.62 -18.82
C GLU A 512 8.23 5.12 -18.23
N LYS A 513 7.84 5.61 -17.05
CA LYS A 513 6.54 5.26 -16.43
C LYS A 513 5.36 5.64 -17.34
N LYS A 514 5.41 6.78 -18.03
CA LYS A 514 4.38 7.19 -19.01
C LYS A 514 4.33 6.28 -20.24
N ARG A 515 5.47 5.82 -20.76
CA ARG A 515 5.50 4.94 -21.96
C ARG A 515 5.06 3.50 -21.68
N LYS A 516 5.25 2.98 -20.46
CA LYS A 516 4.76 1.64 -20.09
C LYS A 516 3.24 1.58 -19.83
N MET A 517 2.57 2.72 -19.64
CA MET A 517 1.11 2.76 -19.40
C MET A 517 0.26 2.50 -20.66
N GLU A 518 0.77 2.76 -21.86
CA GLU A 518 -0.03 2.63 -23.11
C GLU A 518 -0.19 1.18 -23.63
N PHE A 519 0.48 0.20 -23.02
CA PHE A 519 0.50 -1.22 -23.47
C PHE A 519 -0.17 -2.20 -22.48
N GLY A 520 -1.18 -1.74 -21.72
CA GLY A 520 -1.76 -2.45 -20.57
C GLY A 520 -2.90 -3.45 -20.82
N LEU A 521 -3.30 -3.75 -22.07
CA LEU A 521 -4.52 -4.52 -22.35
C LEU A 521 -4.53 -6.00 -21.86
N GLY A 522 -3.36 -6.64 -21.71
CA GLY A 522 -3.27 -8.05 -21.34
C GLY A 522 -3.45 -8.38 -19.85
N LYS A 523 -3.28 -7.41 -18.94
CA LYS A 523 -3.35 -7.66 -17.47
C LYS A 523 -4.75 -7.52 -16.88
N VAL A 524 -5.71 -6.97 -17.62
CA VAL A 524 -7.05 -6.67 -17.10
C VAL A 524 -7.92 -7.93 -17.02
N GLU A 525 -7.94 -8.73 -18.09
CA GLU A 525 -8.71 -9.99 -18.18
C GLU A 525 -8.27 -11.06 -17.14
N GLU A 526 -7.04 -10.98 -16.65
CA GLU A 526 -6.50 -11.85 -15.59
C GLU A 526 -7.05 -11.50 -14.19
N ILE A 527 -7.33 -10.22 -13.91
CA ILE A 527 -7.95 -9.81 -12.63
C ILE A 527 -9.46 -10.12 -12.65
N HIS A 528 -10.11 -10.01 -13.83
CA HIS A 528 -11.52 -10.36 -14.03
C HIS A 528 -11.82 -11.82 -13.61
N SER A 529 -11.03 -12.78 -14.09
CA SER A 529 -11.24 -14.20 -13.80
C SER A 529 -10.98 -14.57 -12.33
N HIS A 530 -10.04 -13.90 -11.66
CA HIS A 530 -9.80 -14.09 -10.22
C HIS A 530 -10.97 -13.62 -9.35
N PHE A 531 -11.62 -12.50 -9.68
CA PHE A 531 -12.86 -12.10 -8.98
C PHE A 531 -13.99 -13.11 -9.21
N GLN A 532 -14.15 -13.62 -10.43
CA GLN A 532 -15.15 -14.65 -10.76
C GLN A 532 -14.96 -15.93 -9.93
N ALA A 533 -13.72 -16.39 -9.81
CA ALA A 533 -13.39 -17.56 -8.99
C ALA A 533 -13.62 -17.30 -7.49
N LEU A 534 -13.23 -16.13 -6.95
CA LEU A 534 -13.47 -15.80 -5.54
C LEU A 534 -14.96 -15.68 -5.22
N ILE A 535 -15.76 -15.04 -6.09
CA ILE A 535 -17.21 -14.95 -5.95
C ILE A 535 -17.85 -16.35 -5.98
N SER A 536 -17.34 -17.25 -6.82
CA SER A 536 -17.84 -18.63 -6.93
C SER A 536 -17.54 -19.45 -5.68
N GLU A 537 -16.34 -19.34 -5.10
CA GLU A 537 -15.98 -20.01 -3.84
C GLU A 537 -16.74 -19.43 -2.63
N ILE A 538 -16.89 -18.10 -2.55
CA ILE A 538 -17.64 -17.44 -1.47
C ILE A 538 -19.14 -17.82 -1.47
N ASN A 539 -19.71 -18.05 -2.66
CA ASN A 539 -21.11 -18.49 -2.82
C ASN A 539 -21.29 -20.01 -2.83
N ASN A 540 -20.22 -20.78 -2.61
CA ASN A 540 -20.27 -22.25 -2.60
C ASN A 540 -21.04 -22.72 -1.34
N PRO A 541 -22.18 -23.44 -1.48
CA PRO A 541 -23.07 -23.71 -0.35
C PRO A 541 -22.44 -24.67 0.67
N SER A 542 -22.17 -24.17 1.88
CA SER A 542 -21.76 -24.97 3.04
C SER A 542 -22.97 -25.37 3.90
N ASN A 543 -22.91 -26.58 4.47
CA ASN A 543 -23.89 -27.04 5.48
C ASN A 543 -23.58 -26.53 6.90
N ALA A 544 -22.41 -25.90 7.11
CA ALA A 544 -21.91 -25.53 8.43
C ALA A 544 -22.05 -24.03 8.77
N TYR A 545 -22.08 -23.18 7.75
CA TYR A 545 -22.28 -21.73 7.84
C TYR A 545 -22.99 -21.23 6.58
N THR A 546 -23.61 -20.05 6.66
CA THR A 546 -24.16 -19.36 5.48
C THR A 546 -23.24 -18.19 5.13
N LEU A 547 -22.59 -18.24 3.97
CA LEU A 547 -21.84 -17.13 3.38
C LEU A 547 -22.41 -16.88 1.98
N LYS A 548 -22.69 -15.62 1.65
CA LYS A 548 -23.22 -15.21 0.34
C LYS A 548 -22.70 -13.82 -0.03
N THR A 549 -22.25 -13.65 -1.27
CA THR A 549 -21.95 -12.34 -1.86
C THR A 549 -22.74 -12.16 -3.16
N ALA A 550 -23.45 -11.05 -3.29
CA ALA A 550 -24.24 -10.69 -4.46
C ALA A 550 -23.78 -9.34 -5.01
N ASN A 551 -23.83 -9.19 -6.34
CA ASN A 551 -23.49 -7.95 -7.03
C ASN A 551 -24.67 -7.55 -7.93
N ALA A 552 -24.92 -6.26 -8.08
CA ALA A 552 -25.94 -5.72 -8.98
C ALA A 552 -25.48 -4.40 -9.61
N ILE A 553 -25.95 -4.15 -10.83
CA ILE A 553 -25.64 -2.93 -11.58
C ILE A 553 -26.96 -2.30 -12.01
N TYR A 554 -27.14 -1.03 -11.67
CA TYR A 554 -28.31 -0.26 -12.04
C TYR A 554 -27.85 0.84 -12.99
N GLY A 555 -28.17 0.75 -14.28
CA GLY A 555 -27.80 1.71 -15.31
C GLY A 555 -29.00 2.50 -15.82
N GLU A 556 -28.83 3.81 -16.01
CA GLU A 556 -29.84 4.69 -16.61
C GLU A 556 -30.17 4.22 -18.04
N GLN A 557 -31.45 3.86 -18.25
CA GLN A 557 -31.99 3.27 -19.48
C GLN A 557 -31.73 4.09 -20.75
N THR A 558 -31.54 5.41 -20.63
CA THR A 558 -31.27 6.33 -21.75
C THR A 558 -29.78 6.57 -22.02
N TYR A 559 -28.87 6.07 -21.18
CA TYR A 559 -27.44 6.39 -21.25
C TYR A 559 -26.65 5.33 -22.05
N PRO A 560 -25.75 5.72 -22.97
CA PRO A 560 -25.10 4.80 -23.90
C PRO A 560 -23.89 4.06 -23.27
N PHE A 561 -24.17 3.07 -22.42
CA PHE A 561 -23.14 2.18 -21.87
C PHE A 561 -22.55 1.23 -22.92
N HIS A 562 -21.28 0.88 -22.77
CA HIS A 562 -20.63 -0.14 -23.58
C HIS A 562 -21.18 -1.52 -23.27
N THR A 563 -21.72 -2.20 -24.29
CA THR A 563 -22.22 -3.58 -24.16
C THR A 563 -21.16 -4.54 -23.60
N LYS A 564 -19.90 -4.41 -24.05
CA LYS A 564 -18.78 -5.23 -23.53
C LYS A 564 -18.65 -5.09 -22.01
N TYR A 565 -18.67 -3.86 -21.48
CA TYR A 565 -18.56 -3.65 -20.03
C TYR A 565 -19.70 -4.34 -19.26
N LEU A 566 -20.94 -4.22 -19.75
CA LEU A 566 -22.10 -4.87 -19.12
C LEU A 566 -22.04 -6.42 -19.21
N GLU A 567 -21.55 -6.95 -20.32
CA GLU A 567 -21.31 -8.39 -20.52
C GLU A 567 -20.18 -8.92 -19.61
N ASP A 568 -19.08 -8.17 -19.47
CA ASP A 568 -17.97 -8.48 -18.57
C ASP A 568 -18.44 -8.48 -17.11
N MET A 569 -19.22 -7.48 -16.68
CA MET A 569 -19.76 -7.44 -15.32
C MET A 569 -20.69 -8.62 -15.01
N LYS A 570 -21.55 -9.01 -15.97
CA LYS A 570 -22.38 -10.20 -15.83
C LYS A 570 -21.53 -11.47 -15.74
N THR A 571 -20.51 -11.60 -16.59
CA THR A 571 -19.66 -12.79 -16.70
C THR A 571 -18.78 -12.99 -15.47
N TYR A 572 -18.07 -11.94 -15.05
CA TYR A 572 -17.02 -12.03 -14.04
C TYR A 572 -17.49 -11.70 -12.62
N PHE A 573 -18.53 -10.87 -12.45
CA PHE A 573 -19.06 -10.52 -11.12
C PHE A 573 -20.39 -11.20 -10.79
N GLY A 574 -21.02 -11.89 -11.74
CA GLY A 574 -22.40 -12.35 -11.63
C GLY A 574 -23.41 -11.20 -11.50
N ALA A 575 -22.99 -9.98 -11.84
CA ALA A 575 -23.77 -8.77 -11.61
C ALA A 575 -24.72 -8.53 -12.80
N GLU A 576 -26.00 -8.84 -12.65
CA GLU A 576 -26.97 -8.64 -13.73
C GLU A 576 -27.25 -7.15 -13.95
N PRO A 577 -27.03 -6.60 -15.17
CA PRO A 577 -27.33 -5.20 -15.47
C PRO A 577 -28.84 -4.95 -15.54
N GLN A 578 -29.32 -4.07 -14.68
CA GLN A 578 -30.70 -3.59 -14.65
C GLN A 578 -30.79 -2.21 -15.32
N SER A 579 -31.63 -2.12 -16.34
CA SER A 579 -31.95 -0.86 -17.02
C SER A 579 -33.07 -0.14 -16.25
N VAL A 580 -32.77 1.04 -15.71
CA VAL A 580 -33.65 1.77 -14.78
C VAL A 580 -33.77 3.25 -15.15
N ASN A 581 -34.81 3.91 -14.65
CA ASN A 581 -35.10 5.32 -14.95
C ASN A 581 -34.72 6.23 -13.77
N PHE A 582 -33.43 6.53 -13.60
CA PHE A 582 -32.98 7.51 -12.60
C PHE A 582 -33.49 8.91 -12.94
N VAL A 583 -33.47 9.28 -14.23
CA VAL A 583 -33.89 10.60 -14.72
C VAL A 583 -35.31 10.96 -14.27
N GLY A 584 -36.27 10.04 -14.41
CA GLY A 584 -37.68 10.26 -14.05
C GLY A 584 -38.13 9.68 -12.70
N ALA A 585 -37.39 8.73 -12.13
CA ALA A 585 -37.85 7.95 -10.96
C ALA A 585 -36.74 7.61 -9.94
N SER A 586 -35.63 8.35 -9.90
CA SER A 586 -34.50 8.13 -8.96
C SER A 586 -34.90 7.79 -7.52
N GLY A 587 -35.86 8.50 -6.92
CA GLY A 587 -36.33 8.20 -5.55
C GLY A 587 -37.10 6.88 -5.38
N GLN A 588 -37.66 6.32 -6.46
CA GLN A 588 -38.20 4.96 -6.48
C GLN A 588 -37.06 3.94 -6.67
N ILE A 589 -36.20 4.15 -7.67
CA ILE A 589 -35.06 3.27 -7.95
C ILE A 589 -34.15 3.14 -6.71
N ARG A 590 -33.92 4.23 -5.95
CA ARG A 590 -33.22 4.21 -4.66
C ARG A 590 -33.80 3.20 -3.68
N LYS A 591 -35.13 3.12 -3.59
CA LYS A 591 -35.84 2.19 -2.71
C LYS A 591 -35.73 0.76 -3.24
N GLU A 592 -35.81 0.56 -4.55
CA GLU A 592 -35.61 -0.75 -5.19
C GLU A 592 -34.20 -1.30 -4.93
N ILE A 593 -33.16 -0.47 -5.07
CA ILE A 593 -31.77 -0.82 -4.74
C ILE A 593 -31.65 -1.14 -3.23
N ASN A 594 -32.17 -0.28 -2.35
CA ASN A 594 -32.10 -0.51 -0.91
C ASN A 594 -32.84 -1.80 -0.48
N SER A 595 -34.03 -2.06 -1.04
CA SER A 595 -34.76 -3.32 -0.80
C SER A 595 -34.04 -4.54 -1.37
N TRP A 596 -33.33 -4.40 -2.48
CA TRP A 596 -32.47 -5.48 -3.00
C TRP A 596 -31.34 -5.80 -2.02
N VAL A 597 -30.57 -4.79 -1.57
CA VAL A 597 -29.50 -4.97 -0.57
C VAL A 597 -30.04 -5.58 0.73
N GLU A 598 -31.18 -5.08 1.22
CA GLU A 598 -31.86 -5.61 2.41
C GLU A 598 -32.23 -7.08 2.25
N SER A 599 -32.74 -7.49 1.07
CA SER A 599 -33.05 -8.89 0.76
C SER A 599 -31.80 -9.80 0.70
N GLN A 600 -30.68 -9.29 0.16
CA GLN A 600 -29.43 -10.06 0.07
C GLN A 600 -28.69 -10.15 1.42
N THR A 601 -29.04 -9.29 2.38
CA THR A 601 -28.43 -9.22 3.72
C THR A 601 -29.37 -9.71 4.83
N GLU A 602 -30.39 -10.49 4.49
CA GLU A 602 -31.38 -11.07 5.44
C GLU A 602 -31.97 -10.00 6.39
N GLY A 603 -32.20 -8.79 5.88
CA GLY A 603 -32.78 -7.65 6.63
C GLY A 603 -31.81 -6.82 7.47
N LYS A 604 -30.48 -7.07 7.41
CA LYS A 604 -29.50 -6.37 8.27
C LYS A 604 -29.04 -5.03 7.72
N ILE A 605 -28.85 -4.91 6.41
CA ILE A 605 -28.38 -3.66 5.77
C ILE A 605 -29.57 -2.93 5.17
N VAL A 606 -30.27 -2.17 6.02
CA VAL A 606 -31.39 -1.32 5.62
C VAL A 606 -30.89 0.07 5.21
N ASN A 607 -31.41 0.61 4.10
CA ASN A 607 -31.13 1.96 3.60
C ASN A 607 -29.62 2.24 3.46
N LEU A 608 -28.94 1.47 2.59
CA LEU A 608 -27.52 1.66 2.22
C LEU A 608 -27.30 3.04 1.57
N LEU A 609 -28.17 3.42 0.63
CA LEU A 609 -28.15 4.71 -0.05
C LEU A 609 -29.08 5.69 0.70
N PRO A 610 -28.59 6.77 1.36
CA PRO A 610 -29.43 7.79 1.99
C PRO A 610 -30.30 8.56 0.99
N ASP A 611 -31.25 9.38 1.47
CA ASP A 611 -32.30 10.01 0.64
C ASP A 611 -31.79 10.87 -0.53
N ASP A 612 -30.58 11.42 -0.41
CA ASP A 612 -29.87 12.28 -1.34
C ASP A 612 -28.83 11.55 -2.22
N ALA A 613 -28.55 10.27 -1.96
CA ALA A 613 -27.47 9.50 -2.58
C ALA A 613 -27.65 9.15 -4.07
N VAL A 614 -28.86 9.31 -4.62
CA VAL A 614 -29.13 9.19 -6.05
C VAL A 614 -30.19 10.21 -6.46
N ASN A 615 -30.06 10.76 -7.66
CA ASN A 615 -30.88 11.84 -8.18
C ASN A 615 -31.08 11.70 -9.70
N SER A 616 -31.71 12.67 -10.37
CA SER A 616 -31.98 12.61 -11.81
C SER A 616 -30.72 12.71 -12.70
N ALA A 617 -29.58 13.12 -12.15
CA ALA A 617 -28.30 13.10 -12.84
C ALA A 617 -27.56 11.76 -12.70
N THR A 618 -27.90 10.90 -11.72
CA THR A 618 -27.32 9.55 -11.58
C THR A 618 -27.40 8.78 -12.90
N ARG A 619 -26.31 8.13 -13.30
CA ARG A 619 -26.26 7.30 -14.52
C ARG A 619 -26.00 5.84 -14.22
N MET A 620 -25.20 5.53 -13.21
CA MET A 620 -24.99 4.15 -12.81
C MET A 620 -24.79 4.03 -11.30
N VAL A 621 -25.28 2.94 -10.73
CA VAL A 621 -24.99 2.53 -9.35
C VAL A 621 -24.51 1.09 -9.35
N LEU A 622 -23.31 0.85 -8.83
CA LEU A 622 -22.66 -0.45 -8.73
C LEU A 622 -22.69 -0.94 -7.28
N VAL A 623 -23.37 -2.05 -7.02
CA VAL A 623 -23.71 -2.48 -5.66
C VAL A 623 -23.15 -3.87 -5.36
N ASN A 624 -22.54 -4.02 -4.18
CA ASN A 624 -22.24 -5.31 -3.57
C ASN A 624 -23.05 -5.47 -2.28
N ALA A 625 -23.49 -6.69 -1.99
CA ALA A 625 -24.06 -7.11 -0.73
C ALA A 625 -23.39 -8.40 -0.25
N LEU A 626 -23.01 -8.46 1.02
CA LEU A 626 -22.37 -9.61 1.67
C LEU A 626 -23.16 -9.99 2.93
N TYR A 627 -23.43 -11.28 3.09
CA TYR A 627 -24.04 -11.85 4.29
C TYR A 627 -23.24 -13.04 4.80
N PHE A 628 -23.00 -13.08 6.11
CA PHE A 628 -22.33 -14.17 6.81
C PHE A 628 -23.06 -14.54 8.10
N LYS A 629 -23.28 -15.84 8.31
CA LYS A 629 -23.76 -16.42 9.56
C LYS A 629 -23.01 -17.72 9.86
N GLY A 630 -22.13 -17.67 10.84
CA GLY A 630 -21.32 -18.80 11.31
C GLY A 630 -21.67 -19.19 12.74
N ILE A 631 -21.78 -20.49 12.99
CA ILE A 631 -21.98 -21.06 14.34
C ILE A 631 -20.61 -21.45 14.90
N TRP A 632 -20.33 -21.16 16.17
CA TRP A 632 -19.06 -21.54 16.81
C TRP A 632 -18.86 -23.06 16.84
N GLU A 633 -17.63 -23.54 16.59
CA GLU A 633 -17.24 -24.94 16.85
C GLU A 633 -17.40 -25.28 18.35
N HIS A 634 -17.07 -24.31 19.20
CA HIS A 634 -17.26 -24.37 20.65
C HIS A 634 -18.17 -23.22 21.07
N GLN A 635 -19.47 -23.48 21.22
CA GLN A 635 -20.44 -22.48 21.65
C GLN A 635 -20.26 -22.11 23.14
N PHE A 636 -20.60 -20.87 23.48
CA PHE A 636 -20.64 -20.44 24.87
C PHE A 636 -21.92 -20.97 25.54
N LEU A 637 -21.82 -21.40 26.80
CA LEU A 637 -23.01 -21.71 27.59
C LEU A 637 -23.66 -20.40 28.04
N VAL A 638 -24.94 -20.18 27.71
CA VAL A 638 -25.69 -18.97 28.09
C VAL A 638 -25.68 -18.73 29.61
N GLN A 639 -25.60 -19.79 30.42
CA GLN A 639 -25.49 -19.72 31.88
C GLN A 639 -24.15 -19.12 32.37
N ASN A 640 -23.12 -19.10 31.52
CA ASN A 640 -21.81 -18.52 31.81
C ASN A 640 -21.66 -17.07 31.30
N THR A 641 -22.66 -16.53 30.60
CA THR A 641 -22.73 -15.10 30.26
C THR A 641 -23.11 -14.32 31.50
N THR A 642 -22.23 -13.42 31.94
CA THR A 642 -22.42 -12.63 33.16
C THR A 642 -21.99 -11.19 32.96
N GLU A 643 -22.60 -10.25 33.69
CA GLU A 643 -22.22 -8.85 33.63
C GLU A 643 -20.84 -8.63 34.27
N LYS A 644 -19.88 -8.10 33.51
CA LYS A 644 -18.50 -7.83 33.95
C LYS A 644 -18.00 -6.48 33.46
N PRO A 645 -17.05 -5.84 34.17
CA PRO A 645 -16.43 -4.60 33.70
C PRO A 645 -15.51 -4.84 32.49
N PHE A 646 -15.84 -4.20 31.37
CA PHE A 646 -14.96 -4.04 30.20
C PHE A 646 -14.18 -2.74 30.34
N ARG A 647 -12.85 -2.78 30.15
CA ARG A 647 -11.97 -1.62 30.30
C ARG A 647 -11.90 -0.87 28.97
N ILE A 648 -12.12 0.44 29.01
CA ILE A 648 -11.98 1.34 27.85
C ILE A 648 -10.60 2.01 27.89
N ASN A 649 -10.11 2.34 29.08
CA ASN A 649 -8.75 2.80 29.35
C ASN A 649 -8.35 2.38 30.78
N LYS A 650 -7.17 2.81 31.25
CA LYS A 650 -6.67 2.46 32.60
C LYS A 650 -7.57 2.92 33.75
N SER A 651 -8.43 3.92 33.55
CA SER A 651 -9.29 4.53 34.58
C SER A 651 -10.78 4.24 34.43
N ILE A 652 -11.25 3.91 33.24
CA ILE A 652 -12.67 3.80 32.90
C ILE A 652 -13.02 2.37 32.50
N SER A 653 -14.03 1.81 33.16
CA SER A 653 -14.68 0.56 32.74
C SER A 653 -16.20 0.71 32.69
N LYS A 654 -16.85 -0.05 31.80
CA LYS A 654 -18.31 -0.13 31.68
C LYS A 654 -18.76 -1.58 31.89
N PRO A 655 -19.90 -1.85 32.55
CA PRO A 655 -20.47 -3.19 32.60
C PRO A 655 -20.91 -3.62 31.21
N VAL A 656 -20.54 -4.85 30.82
CA VAL A 656 -20.99 -5.51 29.58
C VAL A 656 -21.37 -6.95 29.88
N GLN A 657 -22.24 -7.55 29.05
CA GLN A 657 -22.50 -8.98 29.10
C GLN A 657 -21.29 -9.73 28.54
N MET A 658 -20.55 -10.41 29.42
CA MET A 658 -19.31 -11.10 29.11
C MET A 658 -19.56 -12.60 29.07
N MET A 659 -19.48 -13.17 27.87
CA MET A 659 -19.56 -14.61 27.64
C MET A 659 -18.26 -15.25 28.12
N SER A 660 -18.33 -16.49 28.63
CA SER A 660 -17.12 -17.17 29.09
C SER A 660 -17.09 -18.68 28.86
N MET A 661 -15.90 -19.17 28.52
CA MET A 661 -15.62 -20.59 28.34
C MET A 661 -14.19 -20.93 28.80
N LYS A 662 -13.94 -22.22 29.06
CA LYS A 662 -12.60 -22.76 29.27
C LYS A 662 -12.45 -23.98 28.37
N THR A 663 -11.60 -23.88 27.36
CA THR A 663 -11.37 -24.95 26.37
C THR A 663 -9.99 -24.78 25.73
N LYS A 664 -9.59 -25.75 24.91
CA LYS A 664 -8.35 -25.67 24.13
C LYS A 664 -8.59 -24.86 22.86
N LEU A 665 -7.89 -23.74 22.71
CA LEU A 665 -8.00 -22.82 21.58
C LEU A 665 -6.62 -22.53 20.99
N GLN A 666 -6.57 -22.15 19.72
CA GLN A 666 -5.34 -21.70 19.10
C GLN A 666 -5.07 -20.26 19.50
N ALA A 667 -3.97 -20.03 20.19
CA ALA A 667 -3.52 -18.72 20.67
C ALA A 667 -2.06 -18.47 20.24
N PHE A 668 -1.65 -17.21 20.18
CA PHE A 668 -0.28 -16.82 19.89
C PHE A 668 0.07 -15.52 20.63
N HIS A 669 1.36 -15.23 20.75
CA HIS A 669 1.85 -13.99 21.36
C HIS A 669 2.62 -13.17 20.33
N ILE A 670 2.40 -11.86 20.35
CA ILE A 670 3.07 -10.85 19.55
C ILE A 670 3.97 -10.06 20.50
N GLU A 671 5.29 -10.25 20.43
CA GLU A 671 6.25 -9.59 21.32
C GLU A 671 6.27 -8.06 21.11
N GLU A 672 6.22 -7.59 19.86
CA GLU A 672 6.13 -6.17 19.53
C GLU A 672 4.91 -5.92 18.60
N PRO A 673 3.83 -5.24 19.07
CA PRO A 673 3.75 -4.37 20.24
C PRO A 673 2.99 -4.99 21.44
N GLN A 674 3.46 -6.11 22.00
CA GLN A 674 2.89 -6.77 23.19
C GLN A 674 1.38 -7.04 23.12
N ALA A 675 0.99 -8.05 22.36
CA ALA A 675 -0.40 -8.49 22.23
C ALA A 675 -0.54 -10.02 22.24
N MET A 676 -1.74 -10.50 22.55
CA MET A 676 -2.14 -11.90 22.48
C MET A 676 -3.15 -12.09 21.35
N GLY A 677 -2.85 -13.00 20.42
CA GLY A 677 -3.76 -13.45 19.38
C GLY A 677 -4.52 -14.70 19.80
N LEU A 678 -5.77 -14.83 19.32
CA LEU A 678 -6.63 -15.97 19.54
C LEU A 678 -7.48 -16.25 18.29
N GLN A 679 -7.54 -17.50 17.85
CA GLN A 679 -8.38 -17.93 16.74
C GLN A 679 -9.56 -18.79 17.24
N LEU A 680 -10.78 -18.36 16.90
CA LEU A 680 -12.03 -19.03 17.22
C LEU A 680 -12.65 -19.59 15.94
N TYR A 681 -12.65 -20.91 15.77
CA TYR A 681 -13.23 -21.56 14.60
C TYR A 681 -14.77 -21.59 14.64
N TYR A 682 -15.38 -21.41 13.47
CA TYR A 682 -16.76 -21.79 13.24
C TYR A 682 -16.85 -23.28 12.89
N ASN A 683 -18.05 -23.87 12.96
CA ASN A 683 -18.31 -25.21 12.45
C ASN A 683 -17.77 -25.36 11.02
N SER A 684 -17.15 -26.53 10.73
CA SER A 684 -16.26 -26.87 9.58
C SER A 684 -14.77 -26.51 9.72
N ARG A 685 -14.43 -25.45 10.48
CA ARG A 685 -13.08 -24.83 10.55
C ARG A 685 -12.60 -24.13 9.26
N ASP A 686 -13.41 -24.06 8.20
CA ASP A 686 -13.04 -23.32 6.98
C ASP A 686 -12.96 -21.80 7.24
N LEU A 687 -13.71 -21.31 8.23
CA LEU A 687 -13.74 -19.92 8.66
C LEU A 687 -13.46 -19.81 10.16
N SER A 688 -12.93 -18.67 10.58
CA SER A 688 -12.66 -18.35 12.00
C SER A 688 -12.78 -16.85 12.28
N LEU A 689 -13.03 -16.50 13.54
CA LEU A 689 -12.79 -15.16 14.06
C LEU A 689 -11.39 -15.09 14.64
N LEU A 690 -10.58 -14.16 14.15
CA LEU A 690 -9.29 -13.80 14.73
C LEU A 690 -9.47 -12.62 15.69
N ILE A 691 -8.99 -12.76 16.92
CA ILE A 691 -8.99 -11.71 17.94
C ILE A 691 -7.53 -11.38 18.24
N LEU A 692 -7.18 -10.09 18.20
CA LEU A 692 -5.90 -9.58 18.69
C LEU A 692 -6.18 -8.69 19.90
N LEU A 693 -5.59 -9.02 21.05
CA LEU A 693 -5.80 -8.34 22.32
C LEU A 693 -4.47 -7.79 22.84
N PRO A 694 -4.24 -6.47 22.82
CA PRO A 694 -3.09 -5.85 23.47
C PRO A 694 -3.00 -6.20 24.97
N GLU A 695 -1.78 -6.33 25.51
CA GLU A 695 -1.58 -6.64 26.93
C GLU A 695 -1.85 -5.43 27.85
N ASP A 696 -1.47 -4.23 27.40
CA ASP A 696 -1.90 -2.97 28.00
C ASP A 696 -3.21 -2.51 27.36
N VAL A 697 -4.12 -1.96 28.17
CA VAL A 697 -5.39 -1.34 27.73
C VAL A 697 -5.13 -0.16 26.77
N GLU A 698 -3.96 0.48 26.86
CA GLU A 698 -3.53 1.57 25.96
C GLU A 698 -2.68 1.06 24.77
N GLY A 699 -2.52 -0.26 24.60
CA GLY A 699 -1.69 -0.85 23.53
C GLY A 699 -2.36 -0.93 22.16
N LEU A 700 -3.65 -0.62 22.03
CA LEU A 700 -4.41 -0.78 20.77
C LEU A 700 -3.85 0.11 19.65
N ASP A 701 -3.58 1.38 19.91
CA ASP A 701 -3.03 2.32 18.92
C ASP A 701 -1.67 1.85 18.36
N GLN A 702 -0.86 1.19 19.21
CA GLN A 702 0.43 0.63 18.80
C GLN A 702 0.21 -0.58 17.89
N LEU A 703 -0.76 -1.45 18.23
CA LEU A 703 -1.15 -2.59 17.40
C LEU A 703 -1.72 -2.16 16.05
N GLU A 704 -2.58 -1.14 16.01
CA GLU A 704 -3.16 -0.59 14.76
C GLU A 704 -2.12 0.06 13.86
N LYS A 705 -1.13 0.76 14.43
CA LYS A 705 0.01 1.30 13.66
C LYS A 705 0.93 0.18 13.18
N ALA A 706 1.16 -0.84 14.01
CA ALA A 706 2.10 -1.92 13.73
C ALA A 706 1.58 -2.99 12.77
N ILE A 707 0.27 -3.26 12.72
CA ILE A 707 -0.33 -4.32 11.88
C ILE A 707 -0.13 -4.00 10.39
N ALA A 708 0.26 -5.00 9.62
CA ALA A 708 0.43 -4.93 8.16
C ALA A 708 0.18 -6.33 7.61
N TYR A 709 -0.09 -6.49 6.31
CA TYR A 709 -0.41 -7.81 5.76
C TYR A 709 0.70 -8.85 6.01
N GLU A 710 1.95 -8.44 5.85
CA GLU A 710 3.16 -9.25 6.05
C GLU A 710 3.31 -9.66 7.52
N LYS A 711 2.97 -8.78 8.46
CA LYS A 711 2.99 -9.07 9.89
C LYS A 711 1.82 -9.94 10.30
N LEU A 712 0.60 -9.63 9.84
CA LEU A 712 -0.60 -10.39 10.17
C LEU A 712 -0.50 -11.82 9.64
N SER A 713 -0.10 -12.01 8.38
CA SER A 713 0.14 -13.35 7.81
C SER A 713 1.28 -14.10 8.52
N GLY A 714 2.30 -13.39 9.03
CA GLY A 714 3.31 -13.96 9.92
C GLY A 714 2.73 -14.40 11.27
N TRP A 715 1.97 -13.53 11.94
CA TRP A 715 1.34 -13.77 13.24
C TRP A 715 0.28 -14.88 13.19
N THR A 716 -0.48 -14.98 12.10
CA THR A 716 -1.47 -16.04 11.87
C THR A 716 -0.89 -17.28 11.20
N SER A 717 0.44 -17.37 11.04
CA SER A 717 1.05 -18.59 10.52
C SER A 717 0.92 -19.73 11.53
N ALA A 718 0.83 -20.96 11.01
CA ALA A 718 0.80 -22.17 11.85
C ALA A 718 2.09 -22.37 12.69
N ASP A 719 3.13 -21.55 12.48
CA ASP A 719 4.33 -21.49 13.30
C ASP A 719 4.13 -20.75 14.62
N MET A 720 3.33 -19.68 14.60
CA MET A 720 3.05 -18.83 15.77
C MET A 720 1.89 -19.36 16.63
N MET A 721 0.95 -20.09 16.04
CA MET A 721 -0.25 -20.58 16.73
C MET A 721 0.01 -21.86 17.54
N GLU A 722 -0.23 -21.78 18.85
CA GLU A 722 -0.17 -22.90 19.80
C GLU A 722 -1.56 -23.28 20.32
N LEU A 723 -1.80 -24.56 20.59
CA LEU A 723 -3.06 -25.04 21.16
C LEU A 723 -2.99 -24.99 22.71
N CYS A 724 -3.48 -23.91 23.30
CA CYS A 724 -3.39 -23.63 24.73
C CYS A 724 -4.72 -23.90 25.46
N ASP A 725 -4.68 -24.25 26.75
CA ASP A 725 -5.85 -24.27 27.63
C ASP A 725 -6.24 -22.82 28.00
N VAL A 726 -7.14 -22.21 27.21
CA VAL A 726 -7.52 -20.79 27.33
C VAL A 726 -8.80 -20.64 28.17
N GLN A 727 -8.78 -19.66 29.09
CA GLN A 727 -9.97 -19.20 29.82
C GLN A 727 -10.45 -17.89 29.19
N LEU A 728 -11.33 -18.00 28.20
CA LEU A 728 -11.79 -16.90 27.38
C LEU A 728 -12.92 -16.11 28.05
N TYR A 729 -12.80 -14.79 27.98
CA TYR A 729 -13.87 -13.82 28.24
C TYR A 729 -14.05 -12.94 27.01
N LEU A 730 -15.23 -13.00 26.38
CA LEU A 730 -15.55 -12.26 25.15
C LEU A 730 -16.87 -11.48 25.37
N PRO A 731 -16.91 -10.16 25.15
CA PRO A 731 -18.17 -9.42 25.25
C PRO A 731 -19.17 -9.88 24.18
N LYS A 732 -20.44 -9.97 24.57
CA LYS A 732 -21.57 -10.08 23.66
C LYS A 732 -21.95 -8.68 23.19
N PHE A 733 -21.96 -8.45 21.88
CA PHE A 733 -22.21 -7.11 21.32
C PHE A 733 -22.83 -7.15 19.92
N THR A 734 -23.39 -6.01 19.54
CA THR A 734 -23.88 -5.71 18.20
C THR A 734 -23.29 -4.37 17.76
N LEU A 735 -22.74 -4.29 16.56
CA LEU A 735 -22.21 -3.06 15.94
C LEU A 735 -22.86 -2.84 14.59
N GLN A 736 -23.04 -1.58 14.22
CA GLN A 736 -23.53 -1.17 12.91
C GLN A 736 -22.90 0.16 12.54
N GLU A 737 -22.04 0.16 11.53
CA GLU A 737 -21.32 1.36 11.08
C GLU A 737 -21.76 1.76 9.66
N THR A 738 -21.57 3.02 9.31
CA THR A 738 -21.91 3.58 7.99
C THR A 738 -20.88 4.62 7.61
N TYR A 739 -20.38 4.54 6.38
CA TYR A 739 -19.27 5.33 5.87
C TYR A 739 -19.60 5.95 4.52
N ASP A 740 -19.26 7.23 4.40
CA ASP A 740 -18.98 7.88 3.12
C ASP A 740 -17.48 7.70 2.86
N LEU A 741 -17.12 7.08 1.73
CA LEU A 741 -15.73 6.74 1.42
C LEU A 741 -15.07 7.70 0.44
N LYS A 742 -15.74 8.77 -0.03
CA LYS A 742 -15.18 9.71 -1.02
C LYS A 742 -13.88 10.33 -0.53
N SER A 743 -13.87 10.89 0.68
CA SER A 743 -12.69 11.54 1.28
C SER A 743 -11.58 10.53 1.59
N THR A 744 -11.92 9.41 2.23
CA THR A 744 -10.98 8.34 2.57
C THR A 744 -10.26 7.80 1.33
N LEU A 745 -11.00 7.39 0.29
CA LEU A 745 -10.42 6.86 -0.95
C LEU A 745 -9.63 7.92 -1.74
N SER A 746 -10.09 9.17 -1.75
CA SER A 746 -9.35 10.29 -2.36
C SER A 746 -8.00 10.49 -1.67
N SER A 747 -7.97 10.47 -0.33
CA SER A 747 -6.75 10.62 0.48
C SER A 747 -5.78 9.43 0.38
N MET A 748 -6.28 8.24 0.02
CA MET A 748 -5.44 7.07 -0.33
C MET A 748 -4.83 7.15 -1.75
N GLY A 749 -5.23 8.16 -2.55
CA GLY A 749 -4.65 8.44 -3.87
C GLY A 749 -5.58 8.20 -5.06
N MET A 750 -6.88 7.98 -4.85
CA MET A 750 -7.90 7.77 -5.90
C MET A 750 -8.62 9.07 -6.34
N SER A 751 -7.94 10.22 -6.27
CA SER A 751 -8.57 11.53 -6.46
C SER A 751 -9.04 11.85 -7.88
N ASP A 752 -8.45 11.29 -8.93
CA ASP A 752 -8.89 11.51 -10.32
C ASP A 752 -10.28 10.90 -10.57
N ALA A 753 -10.59 9.75 -9.94
CA ALA A 753 -11.88 9.07 -10.13
C ALA A 753 -13.08 9.90 -9.64
N PHE A 754 -12.88 10.67 -8.56
CA PHE A 754 -13.86 11.58 -7.99
C PHE A 754 -13.82 12.99 -8.61
N ASN A 755 -12.92 13.25 -9.56
CA ASN A 755 -12.69 14.57 -10.12
C ASN A 755 -13.31 14.71 -11.52
N GLN A 756 -14.34 15.54 -11.64
CA GLN A 756 -15.06 15.81 -12.89
C GLN A 756 -14.15 16.30 -14.06
N GLY A 757 -12.97 16.88 -13.78
CA GLY A 757 -12.03 17.31 -14.81
C GLY A 757 -11.03 16.25 -15.29
N LYS A 758 -10.91 15.11 -14.59
CA LYS A 758 -9.83 14.11 -14.79
C LYS A 758 -10.31 12.67 -14.88
N ALA A 759 -11.52 12.38 -14.41
CA ALA A 759 -12.11 11.05 -14.38
C ALA A 759 -12.20 10.45 -15.80
N ASP A 760 -11.48 9.35 -16.03
CA ASP A 760 -11.49 8.62 -17.30
C ASP A 760 -12.24 7.29 -17.15
N PHE A 761 -13.55 7.37 -17.36
CA PHE A 761 -14.50 6.25 -17.38
C PHE A 761 -14.87 5.83 -18.82
N SER A 762 -13.98 6.06 -19.78
CA SER A 762 -14.21 5.75 -21.20
C SER A 762 -14.31 4.24 -21.50
N GLY A 763 -14.04 3.35 -20.53
CA GLY A 763 -14.37 1.93 -20.63
C GLY A 763 -15.85 1.61 -20.39
N MET A 764 -16.60 2.48 -19.68
CA MET A 764 -18.03 2.26 -19.39
C MET A 764 -18.96 2.81 -20.47
N SER A 765 -18.60 3.91 -21.16
CA SER A 765 -19.47 4.57 -22.14
C SER A 765 -18.70 5.30 -23.23
N MET A 766 -19.30 5.32 -24.44
CA MET A 766 -18.83 6.10 -25.60
C MET A 766 -18.79 7.61 -25.30
N ASP A 767 -19.78 8.10 -24.55
CA ASP A 767 -19.75 9.44 -24.00
C ASP A 767 -18.76 9.44 -22.84
N ARG A 768 -17.55 9.97 -23.09
CA ARG A 768 -16.40 10.09 -22.16
C ARG A 768 -16.66 11.04 -21.00
N ASN A 769 -17.81 10.87 -20.37
CA ASN A 769 -18.49 11.83 -19.52
C ASN A 769 -19.04 11.11 -18.29
N LEU A 770 -18.26 10.29 -17.58
CA LEU A 770 -18.65 9.74 -16.27
C LEU A 770 -17.55 9.98 -15.23
N PHE A 771 -17.95 10.18 -13.97
CA PHE A 771 -17.08 10.20 -12.80
C PHE A 771 -17.75 9.51 -11.62
N LEU A 772 -16.94 9.09 -10.64
CA LEU A 772 -17.41 8.51 -9.39
C LEU A 772 -17.85 9.65 -8.46
N SER A 773 -19.14 9.72 -8.14
CA SER A 773 -19.71 10.72 -7.25
C SER A 773 -19.34 10.43 -5.79
N ASN A 774 -19.67 9.22 -5.35
CA ASN A 774 -19.48 8.77 -3.98
C ASN A 774 -19.44 7.22 -3.92
N VAL A 775 -18.93 6.69 -2.81
CA VAL A 775 -18.96 5.26 -2.47
C VAL A 775 -19.47 5.13 -1.03
N PHE A 776 -20.69 4.64 -0.90
CA PHE A 776 -21.35 4.40 0.39
C PHE A 776 -21.03 2.97 0.86
N HIS A 777 -20.64 2.81 2.12
CA HIS A 777 -20.49 1.50 2.75
C HIS A 777 -21.26 1.42 4.06
N LYS A 778 -21.92 0.29 4.31
CA LYS A 778 -22.65 0.02 5.55
C LYS A 778 -22.41 -1.39 6.00
N SER A 779 -22.20 -1.57 7.30
CA SER A 779 -21.82 -2.86 7.89
C SER A 779 -22.64 -3.13 9.16
N PHE A 780 -22.79 -4.41 9.48
CA PHE A 780 -23.46 -4.90 10.68
C PHE A 780 -22.72 -6.15 11.19
N VAL A 781 -22.56 -6.29 12.50
CA VAL A 781 -22.14 -7.55 13.12
C VAL A 781 -22.77 -7.73 14.49
N GLU A 782 -23.26 -8.94 14.75
CA GLU A 782 -23.63 -9.43 16.08
C GLU A 782 -22.75 -10.62 16.45
N ILE A 783 -22.20 -10.58 17.66
CA ILE A 783 -21.46 -11.70 18.29
C ILE A 783 -22.21 -12.13 19.54
N ASN A 784 -22.63 -13.40 19.57
CA ASN A 784 -23.39 -13.99 20.66
C ASN A 784 -22.90 -15.41 21.01
N GLU A 785 -23.59 -16.08 21.94
CA GLU A 785 -23.17 -17.37 22.49
C GLU A 785 -23.16 -18.50 21.47
N GLN A 786 -23.98 -18.41 20.41
CA GLN A 786 -24.13 -19.42 19.37
C GLN A 786 -23.15 -19.21 18.21
N GLY A 787 -22.83 -17.96 17.88
CA GLY A 787 -22.05 -17.64 16.69
C GLY A 787 -21.86 -16.15 16.42
N THR A 788 -21.57 -15.86 15.16
CA THR A 788 -21.46 -14.52 14.59
C THR A 788 -22.42 -14.39 13.41
N GLU A 789 -23.13 -13.27 13.35
CA GLU A 789 -23.99 -12.90 12.22
C GLU A 789 -23.56 -11.50 11.74
N ALA A 790 -22.99 -11.44 10.53
CA ALA A 790 -22.42 -10.22 9.97
C ALA A 790 -22.99 -9.94 8.57
N SER A 791 -23.04 -8.68 8.19
CA SER A 791 -23.52 -8.26 6.88
C SER A 791 -22.85 -6.96 6.45
N ALA A 792 -22.76 -6.73 5.14
CA ALA A 792 -22.30 -5.46 4.60
C ALA A 792 -22.95 -5.17 3.25
N GLY A 793 -23.07 -3.89 2.91
CA GLY A 793 -23.42 -3.41 1.58
C GLY A 793 -22.49 -2.28 1.17
N THR A 794 -22.13 -2.23 -0.11
CA THR A 794 -21.36 -1.13 -0.71
C THR A 794 -22.05 -0.66 -1.99
N GLY A 795 -22.23 0.64 -2.17
CA GLY A 795 -22.81 1.23 -3.37
C GLY A 795 -21.92 2.35 -3.92
N SER A 796 -21.43 2.20 -5.15
CA SER A 796 -20.67 3.22 -5.87
C SER A 796 -21.58 3.96 -6.86
N GLU A 797 -21.74 5.28 -6.73
CA GLU A 797 -22.58 6.11 -7.60
C GLU A 797 -21.76 6.80 -8.69
N LEU A 798 -22.19 6.72 -9.95
CA LEU A 798 -21.59 7.44 -11.07
C LEU A 798 -22.52 8.50 -11.66
N LEU A 799 -21.95 9.68 -11.86
CA LEU A 799 -22.58 10.88 -12.41
C LEU A 799 -21.92 11.31 -13.72
N PRO A 800 -22.61 12.08 -14.59
CA PRO A 800 -22.08 12.47 -15.87
C PRO A 800 -21.24 13.75 -15.79
N LEU A 801 -20.16 13.82 -16.57
CA LEU A 801 -19.42 15.06 -16.76
C LEU A 801 -20.32 16.08 -17.48
N HIS A 802 -20.64 17.21 -16.83
CA HIS A 802 -21.32 18.30 -17.52
C HIS A 802 -20.42 18.86 -18.63
N ARG A 803 -20.87 18.74 -19.89
CA ARG A 803 -20.50 19.73 -20.90
C ARG A 803 -21.18 21.04 -20.54
N CYS A 804 -20.43 22.14 -20.63
CA CYS A 804 -20.99 23.48 -20.57
C CYS A 804 -21.75 23.79 -21.87
N ASP A 805 -23.00 23.33 -21.96
CA ASP A 805 -23.97 23.80 -22.94
C ASP A 805 -25.22 24.31 -22.21
N LEU A 806 -25.72 25.46 -22.64
CA LEU A 806 -26.61 26.34 -21.87
C LEU A 806 -28.01 25.77 -21.60
N GLY A 807 -28.36 25.60 -20.32
CA GLY A 807 -29.73 25.37 -19.85
C GLY A 807 -29.79 25.33 -18.30
N PRO A 808 -30.82 25.91 -17.65
CA PRO A 808 -30.86 25.97 -16.19
C PRO A 808 -31.25 24.63 -15.57
N ALA A 809 -30.30 24.00 -14.84
CA ALA A 809 -30.53 22.79 -14.05
C ALA A 809 -31.10 23.11 -12.65
N PRO A 810 -31.76 22.16 -11.95
CA PRO A 810 -32.44 22.44 -10.69
C PRO A 810 -31.49 22.81 -9.54
N GLU A 811 -31.70 23.99 -8.97
CA GLU A 811 -30.76 24.77 -8.15
C GLU A 811 -30.47 24.24 -6.72
N VAL A 812 -30.86 23.00 -6.41
CA VAL A 812 -31.10 22.52 -5.03
C VAL A 812 -30.13 21.43 -4.55
N LEU A 813 -29.63 20.55 -5.42
CA LEU A 813 -28.80 19.38 -5.00
C LEU A 813 -27.29 19.53 -5.20
N LEU A 814 -26.82 20.51 -5.98
CA LEU A 814 -25.38 20.76 -6.21
C LEU A 814 -24.68 21.53 -5.08
N ARG A 815 -25.44 22.09 -4.12
CA ARG A 815 -24.93 23.03 -3.11
C ARG A 815 -23.98 22.42 -2.06
N PRO A 816 -24.15 21.18 -1.55
CA PRO A 816 -23.27 20.67 -0.50
C PRO A 816 -21.84 20.37 -0.99
N PHE A 817 -21.69 19.57 -2.05
CA PHE A 817 -20.39 19.03 -2.46
C PHE A 817 -19.41 20.08 -3.02
N LEU A 818 -19.90 21.09 -3.74
CA LEU A 818 -19.07 22.22 -4.21
C LEU A 818 -18.61 23.14 -3.07
N MET A 819 -19.25 23.06 -1.92
CA MET A 819 -19.06 23.97 -0.81
C MET A 819 -18.07 23.43 0.21
N ASP A 820 -18.03 22.11 0.46
CA ASP A 820 -17.03 21.50 1.34
C ASP A 820 -15.60 21.61 0.77
N ASP A 821 -15.38 21.26 -0.52
CA ASP A 821 -14.07 21.40 -1.20
C ASP A 821 -13.56 22.87 -1.12
N LEU A 822 -14.47 23.85 -1.27
CA LEU A 822 -14.15 25.26 -1.15
C LEU A 822 -13.89 25.69 0.30
N CYS A 823 -14.59 25.11 1.28
CA CYS A 823 -14.35 25.38 2.69
C CYS A 823 -13.01 24.80 3.16
N GLU A 824 -12.56 23.69 2.58
CA GLU A 824 -11.22 23.14 2.81
C GLU A 824 -10.11 24.00 2.19
N ALA A 825 -10.29 24.48 0.95
CA ALA A 825 -9.38 25.44 0.33
C ALA A 825 -9.28 26.74 1.15
N ASN A 826 -10.43 27.32 1.54
CA ASN A 826 -10.49 28.51 2.39
C ASN A 826 -9.88 28.28 3.78
N GLY A 827 -10.05 27.09 4.35
CA GLY A 827 -9.47 26.69 5.62
C GLY A 827 -7.95 26.55 5.56
N SER A 828 -7.43 25.95 4.48
CA SER A 828 -5.98 25.85 4.24
C SER A 828 -5.36 27.22 4.02
N PHE A 829 -6.00 28.07 3.22
CA PHE A 829 -5.63 29.48 3.06
C PHE A 829 -5.65 30.26 4.39
N ALA A 830 -6.67 30.05 5.23
CA ALA A 830 -6.80 30.68 6.55
C ALA A 830 -5.62 30.39 7.48
N ILE A 831 -5.20 29.11 7.54
CA ILE A 831 -4.08 28.70 8.39
C ILE A 831 -2.75 29.24 7.83
N ASN A 832 -2.53 29.15 6.51
CA ASN A 832 -1.32 29.68 5.88
C ASN A 832 -1.19 31.20 6.06
N LEU A 833 -2.29 31.94 5.88
CA LEU A 833 -2.33 33.39 6.09
C LEU A 833 -2.05 33.75 7.56
N LEU A 834 -2.66 33.03 8.53
CA LEU A 834 -2.40 33.25 9.96
C LEU A 834 -0.91 33.09 10.29
N LYS A 835 -0.27 32.01 9.83
CA LYS A 835 1.16 31.77 10.04
C LYS A 835 2.03 32.89 9.49
N MET A 836 1.80 33.31 8.24
CA MET A 836 2.63 34.37 7.64
C MET A 836 2.43 35.73 8.32
N LEU A 837 1.20 36.08 8.71
CA LEU A 837 0.93 37.29 9.49
C LEU A 837 1.55 37.23 10.90
N GLY A 838 1.72 36.03 11.47
CA GLY A 838 2.39 35.80 12.75
C GLY A 838 3.92 35.87 12.70
N GLN A 839 4.53 35.69 11.52
CA GLN A 839 5.99 35.67 11.32
C GLN A 839 6.67 37.05 11.37
N GLU A 840 5.96 38.14 11.06
CA GLU A 840 6.57 39.49 11.04
C GLU A 840 6.95 40.01 12.44
N ASP A 841 6.14 39.70 13.46
CA ASP A 841 6.39 40.06 14.85
C ASP A 841 5.63 39.08 15.77
N SER A 842 6.34 38.21 16.48
CA SER A 842 5.74 37.21 17.39
C SER A 842 5.08 37.83 18.64
N SER A 843 5.35 39.10 18.95
CA SER A 843 4.80 39.81 20.11
C SER A 843 3.46 40.53 19.83
N ARG A 844 3.13 40.74 18.55
CA ARG A 844 1.93 41.48 18.12
C ARG A 844 0.71 40.57 17.99
N ASN A 845 -0.48 41.12 18.26
CA ASN A 845 -1.74 40.47 17.93
C ASN A 845 -1.92 40.35 16.41
N VAL A 846 -2.56 39.27 15.98
CA VAL A 846 -2.95 39.05 14.58
C VAL A 846 -4.45 38.80 14.56
N PHE A 847 -5.18 39.41 13.63
CA PHE A 847 -6.59 39.14 13.46
C PHE A 847 -6.98 39.41 12.01
N CYS A 848 -7.51 38.42 11.30
CA CYS A 848 -7.95 38.60 9.91
C CYS A 848 -9.23 37.80 9.63
N SER A 849 -9.84 38.06 8.47
CA SER A 849 -10.96 37.26 7.96
C SER A 849 -10.58 36.56 6.66
N PRO A 850 -10.12 35.30 6.74
CA PRO A 850 -9.68 34.53 5.57
C PRO A 850 -10.76 34.38 4.51
N LEU A 851 -12.02 34.06 4.89
CA LEU A 851 -13.13 33.95 3.94
C LEU A 851 -13.41 35.27 3.20
N SER A 852 -13.30 36.39 3.91
CA SER A 852 -13.48 37.70 3.30
C SER A 852 -12.37 37.96 2.27
N ILE A 853 -11.12 37.74 2.67
CA ILE A 853 -9.93 37.93 1.81
C ILE A 853 -9.98 37.00 0.59
N SER A 854 -10.30 35.72 0.77
CA SER A 854 -10.32 34.75 -0.32
C SER A 854 -11.44 35.02 -1.32
N SER A 855 -12.66 35.34 -0.86
CA SER A 855 -13.75 35.74 -1.75
C SER A 855 -13.44 37.04 -2.51
N ALA A 856 -12.77 38.00 -1.86
CA ALA A 856 -12.34 39.24 -2.49
C ALA A 856 -11.26 39.03 -3.57
N LEU A 857 -10.29 38.16 -3.33
CA LEU A 857 -9.28 37.79 -4.32
C LEU A 857 -9.86 36.89 -5.43
N ALA A 858 -10.87 36.08 -5.13
CA ALA A 858 -11.57 35.26 -6.10
C ALA A 858 -12.40 36.10 -7.10
N MET A 859 -12.83 37.32 -6.74
CA MET A 859 -13.36 38.30 -7.71
C MET A 859 -12.30 38.68 -8.75
N VAL A 860 -11.08 38.96 -8.30
CA VAL A 860 -9.96 39.35 -9.18
C VAL A 860 -9.53 38.16 -10.06
N PHE A 861 -9.49 36.95 -9.49
CA PHE A 861 -9.17 35.70 -10.21
C PHE A 861 -10.14 35.41 -11.37
N MET A 862 -11.44 35.73 -11.23
CA MET A 862 -12.43 35.57 -12.31
C MET A 862 -12.00 36.29 -13.61
N GLY A 863 -11.38 37.47 -13.46
CA GLY A 863 -10.84 38.26 -14.55
C GLY A 863 -9.43 37.85 -15.00
N ALA A 864 -8.72 37.06 -14.21
CA ALA A 864 -7.37 36.59 -14.51
C ALA A 864 -7.35 35.49 -15.58
N LYS A 865 -6.27 35.43 -16.36
CA LYS A 865 -5.96 34.36 -17.32
C LYS A 865 -4.46 34.00 -17.24
N GLY A 866 -4.03 33.03 -18.03
CA GLY A 866 -2.62 32.63 -18.15
C GLY A 866 -1.94 32.30 -16.82
N ASN A 867 -0.69 32.75 -16.66
CA ASN A 867 0.10 32.52 -15.44
C ASN A 867 -0.49 33.26 -14.23
N THR A 868 -1.07 34.44 -14.42
CA THR A 868 -1.70 35.22 -13.34
C THR A 868 -2.82 34.40 -12.68
N ALA A 869 -3.69 33.77 -13.47
CA ALA A 869 -4.70 32.85 -12.94
C ALA A 869 -4.08 31.68 -12.17
N THR A 870 -3.07 31.00 -12.73
CA THR A 870 -2.41 29.86 -12.08
C THR A 870 -1.82 30.23 -10.71
N GLN A 871 -1.09 31.36 -10.63
CA GLN A 871 -0.51 31.87 -9.38
C GLN A 871 -1.60 32.22 -8.35
N MET A 872 -2.67 32.88 -8.77
CA MET A 872 -3.79 33.22 -7.89
C MET A 872 -4.50 31.97 -7.36
N SER A 873 -4.73 30.95 -8.20
CA SER A 873 -5.34 29.68 -7.79
C SER A 873 -4.48 28.95 -6.75
N GLN A 874 -3.15 28.95 -6.94
CA GLN A 874 -2.19 28.36 -6.00
C GLN A 874 -2.15 29.11 -4.66
N ALA A 875 -2.04 30.45 -4.70
CA ALA A 875 -1.98 31.29 -3.50
C ALA A 875 -3.26 31.21 -2.64
N LEU A 876 -4.42 31.01 -3.27
CA LEU A 876 -5.71 30.82 -2.59
C LEU A 876 -6.00 29.36 -2.21
N CYS A 877 -5.06 28.44 -2.43
CA CYS A 877 -5.22 26.98 -2.25
C CYS A 877 -6.43 26.39 -3.01
N LEU A 878 -6.83 27.03 -4.11
CA LEU A 878 -7.96 26.62 -4.93
C LEU A 878 -7.56 25.44 -5.83
N ASN A 879 -7.76 24.23 -5.32
CA ASN A 879 -7.55 22.96 -6.03
C ASN A 879 -8.70 22.64 -7.01
N GLY A 880 -9.16 23.64 -7.77
CA GLY A 880 -10.45 23.63 -8.45
C GLY A 880 -10.44 23.05 -9.87
N SER A 881 -11.30 22.05 -10.10
CA SER A 881 -11.84 21.68 -11.44
C SER A 881 -13.35 21.89 -11.53
N GLY A 882 -13.92 22.69 -10.62
CA GLY A 882 -15.34 23.09 -10.59
C GLY A 882 -15.49 24.62 -10.62
N ASP A 883 -16.73 25.11 -10.77
CA ASP A 883 -17.01 26.55 -10.75
C ASP A 883 -16.95 27.09 -9.31
N ILE A 884 -15.75 27.49 -8.89
CA ILE A 884 -15.48 28.07 -7.57
C ILE A 884 -16.32 29.33 -7.30
N HIS A 885 -16.77 30.04 -8.34
CA HIS A 885 -17.54 31.27 -8.17
C HIS A 885 -18.98 30.97 -7.73
N GLN A 886 -19.56 29.87 -8.22
CA GLN A 886 -20.81 29.33 -7.66
C GLN A 886 -20.63 28.82 -6.22
N GLY A 887 -19.48 28.20 -5.91
CA GLY A 887 -19.15 27.80 -4.54
C GLY A 887 -19.11 29.00 -3.59
N PHE A 888 -18.42 30.08 -3.96
CA PHE A 888 -18.39 31.32 -3.17
C PHE A 888 -19.78 31.96 -3.08
N GLN A 889 -20.59 31.92 -4.15
CA GLN A 889 -21.97 32.42 -4.13
C GLN A 889 -22.82 31.68 -3.10
N ALA A 890 -22.77 30.34 -3.08
CA ALA A 890 -23.50 29.52 -2.12
C ALA A 890 -23.03 29.79 -0.68
N LEU A 891 -21.72 29.81 -0.46
CA LEU A 891 -21.10 30.03 0.85
C LEU A 891 -21.42 31.43 1.41
N LEU A 892 -21.26 32.49 0.63
CA LEU A 892 -21.58 33.85 1.04
C LEU A 892 -23.09 34.04 1.26
N THR A 893 -23.95 33.34 0.50
CA THR A 893 -25.40 33.39 0.69
C THR A 893 -25.85 32.72 2.00
N GLU A 894 -25.24 31.60 2.36
CA GLU A 894 -25.57 30.91 3.63
C GLU A 894 -24.99 31.64 4.85
N VAL A 895 -23.79 32.24 4.74
CA VAL A 895 -23.15 33.01 5.82
C VAL A 895 -23.75 34.41 6.01
N ASN A 896 -24.28 35.06 4.96
CA ASN A 896 -24.99 36.35 5.04
C ASN A 896 -26.52 36.21 5.14
N LYS A 897 -27.02 35.02 5.49
CA LYS A 897 -28.44 34.68 5.53
C LYS A 897 -29.24 35.60 6.47
N SER A 898 -30.38 36.10 6.00
CA SER A 898 -31.24 36.97 6.80
C SER A 898 -32.02 36.18 7.87
N GLY A 899 -32.14 36.73 9.08
CA GLY A 899 -32.91 36.13 10.18
C GLY A 899 -32.05 35.38 11.22
N THR A 900 -30.74 35.31 11.03
CA THR A 900 -29.78 34.74 11.98
C THR A 900 -29.68 35.59 13.27
N GLN A 901 -29.12 35.00 14.33
CA GLN A 901 -28.95 35.68 15.64
C GLN A 901 -27.62 36.45 15.76
N TYR A 902 -26.88 36.58 14.64
CA TYR A 902 -25.66 37.36 14.51
C TYR A 902 -25.80 38.39 13.39
N VAL A 903 -24.89 39.36 13.37
CA VAL A 903 -24.76 40.37 12.33
C VAL A 903 -23.36 40.25 11.76
N LEU A 904 -23.29 39.77 10.51
CA LEU A 904 -22.09 39.90 9.68
C LEU A 904 -22.31 41.06 8.70
N ARG A 905 -21.27 41.86 8.50
CA ARG A 905 -21.21 42.95 7.52
C ARG A 905 -19.92 42.82 6.75
N THR A 906 -20.02 42.35 5.52
CA THR A 906 -18.91 42.20 4.58
C THR A 906 -19.01 43.30 3.53
N ALA A 907 -17.97 44.11 3.44
CA ALA A 907 -17.83 45.23 2.51
C ALA A 907 -16.66 44.92 1.56
N ASN A 908 -16.98 44.13 0.53
CA ASN A 908 -16.05 43.76 -0.53
C ASN A 908 -16.39 44.58 -1.79
N ARG A 909 -15.40 45.28 -2.37
CA ARG A 909 -15.60 46.07 -3.60
C ARG A 909 -14.30 46.19 -4.38
N LEU A 910 -14.42 46.17 -5.71
CA LEU A 910 -13.36 46.53 -6.63
C LEU A 910 -13.54 47.99 -7.06
N PHE A 911 -12.50 48.79 -6.95
CA PHE A 911 -12.45 50.15 -7.48
C PHE A 911 -11.43 50.16 -8.63
N GLY A 912 -11.94 50.28 -9.85
CA GLY A 912 -11.15 50.33 -11.07
C GLY A 912 -10.95 51.76 -11.56
N GLU A 913 -9.83 52.03 -12.21
CA GLU A 913 -9.61 53.29 -12.92
C GLU A 913 -10.48 53.35 -14.19
N LYS A 914 -11.22 54.45 -14.40
CA LYS A 914 -12.14 54.64 -15.56
C LYS A 914 -11.46 54.40 -16.90
N THR A 915 -10.16 54.68 -17.01
CA THR A 915 -9.40 54.47 -18.24
C THR A 915 -9.08 53.00 -18.56
N CYS A 916 -9.52 52.02 -17.77
CA CYS A 916 -9.27 50.59 -18.01
C CYS A 916 -10.33 49.87 -18.87
N ASP A 917 -11.51 50.43 -19.13
CA ASP A 917 -12.58 49.84 -19.96
C ASP A 917 -13.02 48.42 -19.51
N PHE A 918 -13.56 48.30 -18.28
CA PHE A 918 -13.98 47.00 -17.73
C PHE A 918 -15.26 46.44 -18.38
N PHE A 919 -15.26 45.14 -18.72
CA PHE A 919 -16.38 44.48 -19.40
C PHE A 919 -17.67 44.46 -18.54
N PRO A 920 -18.86 44.75 -19.10
CA PRO A 920 -20.13 44.66 -18.38
C PRO A 920 -20.39 43.28 -17.77
N ALA A 921 -20.12 42.20 -18.54
CA ALA A 921 -20.29 40.83 -18.07
C ALA A 921 -19.42 40.47 -16.85
N PHE A 922 -18.26 41.11 -16.68
CA PHE A 922 -17.42 40.95 -15.49
C PHE A 922 -18.08 41.61 -14.26
N ARG A 923 -18.65 42.81 -14.42
CA ARG A 923 -19.36 43.52 -13.33
C ARG A 923 -20.62 42.76 -12.90
N GLU A 924 -21.39 42.27 -13.85
CA GLU A 924 -22.57 41.43 -13.60
C GLU A 924 -22.19 40.13 -12.86
N SER A 925 -21.05 39.53 -13.22
CA SER A 925 -20.56 38.31 -12.56
C SER A 925 -20.06 38.59 -11.12
N CYS A 926 -19.38 39.71 -10.88
CA CYS A 926 -19.00 40.12 -9.52
C CYS A 926 -20.23 40.28 -8.61
N GLU A 927 -21.26 40.97 -9.09
CA GLU A 927 -22.51 41.17 -8.34
C GLU A 927 -23.23 39.83 -8.10
N LYS A 928 -23.36 39.00 -9.14
CA LYS A 928 -24.04 37.71 -9.07
C LYS A 928 -23.39 36.75 -8.06
N PHE A 929 -22.06 36.58 -8.14
CA PHE A 929 -21.37 35.54 -7.39
C PHE A 929 -20.86 35.99 -6.02
N TYR A 930 -20.62 37.29 -5.81
CA TYR A 930 -20.02 37.80 -4.57
C TYR A 930 -20.81 38.89 -3.86
N GLN A 931 -21.96 39.32 -4.42
CA GLN A 931 -22.77 40.43 -3.89
C GLN A 931 -21.94 41.73 -3.79
N ALA A 932 -20.98 41.89 -4.71
CA ALA A 932 -19.95 42.90 -4.69
C ALA A 932 -19.79 43.55 -6.07
N GLN A 933 -19.72 44.87 -6.07
CA GLN A 933 -19.70 45.68 -7.30
C GLN A 933 -18.27 46.02 -7.72
N LEU A 934 -18.09 46.31 -9.01
CA LEU A 934 -16.94 47.06 -9.52
C LEU A 934 -17.40 48.50 -9.81
N GLU A 935 -16.73 49.46 -9.18
CA GLU A 935 -16.98 50.90 -9.33
C GLU A 935 -15.79 51.55 -10.06
N GLU A 936 -16.08 52.45 -11.00
CA GLU A 936 -15.05 53.11 -11.82
C GLU A 936 -14.78 54.55 -11.34
N LEU A 937 -13.58 54.80 -10.84
CA LEU A 937 -13.12 56.06 -10.28
C LEU A 937 -12.05 56.73 -11.18
N SER A 938 -11.84 58.04 -11.01
CA SER A 938 -10.77 58.79 -11.70
C SER A 938 -9.55 58.92 -10.77
N PHE A 939 -8.82 57.83 -10.48
CA PHE A 939 -7.61 57.92 -9.67
C PHE A 939 -6.55 58.82 -10.33
N ALA A 940 -6.50 58.83 -11.66
CA ALA A 940 -5.58 59.65 -12.44
C ALA A 940 -5.83 61.18 -12.35
N GLU A 941 -7.06 61.60 -12.06
CA GLU A 941 -7.46 63.03 -12.04
C GLU A 941 -7.79 63.52 -10.62
N ASP A 942 -8.49 62.70 -9.82
CA ASP A 942 -9.13 63.06 -8.55
C ASP A 942 -8.68 62.15 -7.37
N THR A 943 -7.40 61.80 -7.30
CA THR A 943 -6.85 60.73 -6.41
C THR A 943 -7.33 60.80 -4.94
N GLU A 944 -7.23 61.95 -4.27
CA GLU A 944 -7.59 62.07 -2.84
C GLU A 944 -9.12 62.07 -2.62
N GLU A 945 -9.92 62.56 -3.55
CA GLU A 945 -11.38 62.47 -3.46
C GLU A 945 -11.84 61.02 -3.72
N CYS A 946 -11.18 60.29 -4.61
CA CYS A 946 -11.39 58.84 -4.77
C CYS A 946 -11.04 58.08 -3.46
N ARG A 947 -9.93 58.43 -2.79
CA ARG A 947 -9.55 57.85 -1.49
C ARG A 947 -10.60 58.12 -0.42
N ARG A 948 -11.11 59.34 -0.34
CA ARG A 948 -12.17 59.74 0.61
C ARG A 948 -13.46 58.98 0.37
N HIS A 949 -13.94 58.93 -0.88
CA HIS A 949 -15.12 58.18 -1.29
C HIS A 949 -15.05 56.70 -0.88
N ILE A 950 -13.89 56.06 -1.07
CA ILE A 950 -13.66 54.67 -0.63
C ILE A 950 -13.79 54.53 0.90
N ASN A 951 -13.19 55.44 1.68
CA ASN A 951 -13.25 55.42 3.14
C ASN A 951 -14.67 55.70 3.66
N ASP A 952 -15.38 56.67 3.08
CA ASP A 952 -16.77 56.99 3.44
C ASP A 952 -17.70 55.81 3.14
N TRP A 953 -17.53 55.15 1.99
CA TRP A 953 -18.25 53.93 1.63
C TRP A 953 -18.00 52.78 2.62
N VAL A 954 -16.73 52.51 3.00
CA VAL A 954 -16.43 51.50 4.02
C VAL A 954 -17.02 51.88 5.38
N THR A 955 -17.00 53.16 5.75
CA THR A 955 -17.60 53.66 6.99
C THR A 955 -19.10 53.40 7.02
N GLU A 956 -19.82 53.67 5.91
CA GLU A 956 -21.24 53.36 5.77
C GLU A 956 -21.51 51.85 5.90
N LYS A 957 -20.80 51.01 5.13
CA LYS A 957 -21.05 49.55 5.10
C LYS A 957 -20.65 48.82 6.37
N THR A 958 -19.77 49.40 7.19
CA THR A 958 -19.33 48.81 8.47
C THR A 958 -20.02 49.44 9.69
N GLU A 959 -21.13 50.15 9.51
CA GLU A 959 -21.90 50.80 10.58
C GLU A 959 -21.02 51.75 11.44
N GLY A 960 -20.04 52.41 10.81
CA GLY A 960 -19.07 53.31 11.45
C GLY A 960 -17.94 52.63 12.22
N LYS A 961 -17.83 51.29 12.21
CA LYS A 961 -16.78 50.55 12.94
C LYS A 961 -15.41 50.63 12.27
N ILE A 962 -15.35 50.83 10.96
CA ILE A 962 -14.10 51.01 10.19
C ILE A 962 -14.18 52.34 9.43
N SER A 963 -13.56 53.39 9.99
CA SER A 963 -13.64 54.77 9.47
C SER A 963 -12.58 55.15 8.44
N GLU A 964 -11.46 54.41 8.39
CA GLU A 964 -10.38 54.63 7.42
C GLU A 964 -9.71 53.29 7.12
N ILE A 965 -9.69 52.91 5.84
CA ILE A 965 -9.04 51.71 5.30
C ILE A 965 -7.87 52.09 4.37
N LEU A 966 -7.95 53.25 3.69
CA LEU A 966 -6.90 53.80 2.83
C LEU A 966 -6.38 55.11 3.43
N GLY A 967 -5.16 55.08 3.98
CA GLY A 967 -4.49 56.27 4.53
C GLY A 967 -3.98 57.23 3.44
N PRO A 968 -3.63 58.49 3.78
CA PRO A 968 -3.09 59.44 2.81
C PRO A 968 -1.89 58.88 2.04
N GLY A 969 -1.89 59.01 0.71
CA GLY A 969 -0.82 58.50 -0.16
C GLY A 969 -0.79 56.98 -0.37
N THR A 970 -1.82 56.20 0.04
CA THR A 970 -1.90 54.76 -0.31
C THR A 970 -2.44 54.49 -1.72
N VAL A 971 -2.92 55.52 -2.41
CA VAL A 971 -3.36 55.50 -3.82
C VAL A 971 -2.75 56.72 -4.52
N ASP A 972 -2.49 56.60 -5.82
CA ASP A 972 -1.77 57.59 -6.64
C ASP A 972 -2.39 57.71 -8.06
N PRO A 973 -1.94 58.65 -8.92
CA PRO A 973 -2.43 58.76 -10.30
C PRO A 973 -2.09 57.58 -11.23
N LEU A 974 -1.24 56.63 -10.81
CA LEU A 974 -0.89 55.44 -11.58
C LEU A 974 -1.78 54.24 -11.24
N THR A 975 -2.46 54.29 -10.10
CA THR A 975 -3.38 53.27 -9.57
C THR A 975 -4.43 52.86 -10.61
N LYS A 976 -4.54 51.55 -10.86
CA LYS A 976 -5.44 50.94 -11.87
C LYS A 976 -6.56 50.11 -11.26
N LEU A 977 -6.28 49.35 -10.21
CA LEU A 977 -7.26 48.50 -9.56
C LEU A 977 -6.97 48.38 -8.06
N VAL A 978 -7.93 48.79 -7.24
CA VAL A 978 -7.89 48.70 -5.78
C VAL A 978 -8.95 47.71 -5.32
N LEU A 979 -8.53 46.64 -4.67
CA LEU A 979 -9.42 45.71 -3.98
C LEU A 979 -9.55 46.14 -2.52
N VAL A 980 -10.78 46.41 -2.10
CA VAL A 980 -11.11 46.81 -0.73
C VAL A 980 -11.89 45.69 -0.06
N ASN A 981 -11.38 45.24 1.08
CA ASN A 981 -12.01 44.25 1.93
C ASN A 981 -12.15 44.78 3.35
N ALA A 982 -13.38 45.04 3.78
CA ALA A 982 -13.66 45.37 5.18
C ALA A 982 -14.75 44.46 5.72
N ILE A 983 -14.56 43.91 6.92
CA ILE A 983 -15.53 42.99 7.51
C ILE A 983 -15.67 43.16 9.03
N TYR A 984 -16.92 43.15 9.48
CA TYR A 984 -17.34 43.30 10.86
C TYR A 984 -18.27 42.14 11.25
N PHE A 985 -18.00 41.53 12.40
CA PHE A 985 -18.84 40.51 13.00
C PHE A 985 -19.32 40.92 14.39
N LYS A 986 -20.56 40.55 14.68
CA LYS A 986 -21.28 40.84 15.92
C LYS A 986 -22.20 39.67 16.22
N GLY A 987 -22.15 39.09 17.41
CA GLY A 987 -22.92 37.89 17.74
C GLY A 987 -23.03 37.68 19.24
N LYS A 988 -24.23 37.40 19.76
CA LYS A 988 -24.44 37.19 21.19
C LYS A 988 -24.00 35.78 21.60
N TRP A 989 -23.48 35.58 22.82
CA TRP A 989 -23.22 34.23 23.32
C TRP A 989 -24.52 33.43 23.44
N ASN A 990 -24.47 32.11 23.21
CA ASN A 990 -25.59 31.22 23.52
C ASN A 990 -25.89 31.24 25.03
N GLU A 991 -24.83 31.30 25.85
CA GLU A 991 -24.94 31.61 27.26
C GLU A 991 -23.95 32.71 27.66
N GLN A 992 -24.47 33.86 28.09
CA GLN A 992 -23.66 35.02 28.48
C GLN A 992 -22.85 34.78 29.76
N PHE A 993 -21.75 35.53 29.89
CA PHE A 993 -20.97 35.68 31.12
C PHE A 993 -21.67 36.71 32.03
N ASP A 994 -21.57 36.54 33.34
CA ASP A 994 -22.07 37.57 34.28
C ASP A 994 -20.98 38.62 34.53
N ARG A 995 -21.23 39.87 34.13
CA ARG A 995 -20.35 41.02 34.33
C ARG A 995 -19.90 41.20 35.79
N LYS A 996 -20.64 40.66 36.78
CA LYS A 996 -20.24 40.68 38.20
C LYS A 996 -19.04 39.80 38.53
N HIS A 997 -18.72 38.82 37.69
CA HIS A 997 -17.56 37.94 37.85
C HIS A 997 -16.36 38.37 37.00
N THR A 998 -16.55 39.31 36.06
CA THR A 998 -15.43 39.93 35.33
C THR A 998 -14.54 40.70 36.29
N ARG A 999 -13.23 40.44 36.26
CA ARG A 999 -12.26 41.09 37.15
C ARG A 999 -10.89 41.22 36.49
N GLY A 1000 -10.09 42.17 36.98
CA GLY A 1000 -8.68 42.25 36.62
C GLY A 1000 -7.92 40.99 37.03
N MET A 1001 -7.27 40.34 36.07
CA MET A 1001 -6.35 39.21 36.30
C MET A 1001 -5.05 39.43 35.51
N PRO A 1002 -3.90 38.91 35.98
CA PRO A 1002 -2.68 38.96 35.21
C PRO A 1002 -2.79 38.10 33.95
N PHE A 1003 -2.28 38.63 32.85
CA PHE A 1003 -2.02 37.94 31.59
C PHE A 1003 -0.49 37.92 31.40
N LYS A 1004 0.07 36.72 31.26
CA LYS A 1004 1.49 36.46 31.03
C LYS A 1004 1.78 36.82 29.56
N THR A 1005 2.69 37.75 29.29
CA THR A 1005 3.27 37.92 27.93
C THR A 1005 4.74 37.51 27.96
N ASN A 1006 5.35 37.35 26.79
CA ASN A 1006 6.76 36.98 26.65
C ASN A 1006 7.75 38.02 27.23
N GLN A 1007 7.27 39.17 27.69
CA GLN A 1007 8.09 40.26 28.24
C GLN A 1007 7.66 40.70 29.65
N GLU A 1008 6.35 40.76 29.96
CA GLU A 1008 5.84 41.22 31.26
C GLU A 1008 4.48 40.57 31.66
N LYS A 1009 3.98 40.85 32.88
CA LYS A 1009 2.61 40.50 33.29
C LYS A 1009 1.69 41.73 33.22
N LYS A 1010 0.83 41.80 32.21
CA LYS A 1010 -0.18 42.87 32.07
C LYS A 1010 -1.47 42.50 32.81
N THR A 1011 -2.28 43.47 33.24
CA THR A 1011 -3.59 43.18 33.84
C THR A 1011 -4.70 43.32 32.80
N VAL A 1012 -5.47 42.25 32.56
CA VAL A 1012 -6.61 42.21 31.63
C VAL A 1012 -7.92 42.02 32.38
N GLN A 1013 -9.03 42.52 31.82
CA GLN A 1013 -10.37 42.19 32.32
C GLN A 1013 -10.73 40.77 31.89
N MET A 1014 -10.67 39.84 32.84
CA MET A 1014 -10.93 38.42 32.64
C MET A 1014 -12.37 38.10 32.98
N MET A 1015 -13.14 37.67 31.98
CA MET A 1015 -14.52 37.22 32.13
C MET A 1015 -14.52 35.80 32.70
N PHE A 1016 -15.45 35.49 33.59
CA PHE A 1016 -15.56 34.16 34.21
C PHE A 1016 -16.95 33.55 34.05
N LYS A 1017 -16.99 32.27 33.68
CA LYS A 1017 -18.23 31.48 33.60
C LYS A 1017 -17.95 30.01 33.92
N GLN A 1018 -18.90 29.39 34.61
CA GLN A 1018 -18.88 27.97 34.95
C GLN A 1018 -20.16 27.34 34.39
N ALA A 1019 -20.05 26.68 33.24
CA ALA A 1019 -21.18 26.13 32.49
C ALA A 1019 -20.74 24.88 31.72
N LYS A 1020 -21.66 24.25 30.98
CA LYS A 1020 -21.30 23.17 30.08
C LYS A 1020 -20.73 23.72 28.78
N PHE A 1021 -19.53 23.28 28.42
CA PHE A 1021 -18.88 23.59 27.16
C PHE A 1021 -18.20 22.34 26.63
N ARG A 1022 -18.01 22.28 25.30
CA ARG A 1022 -17.13 21.30 24.70
C ARG A 1022 -15.69 21.72 24.95
N MET A 1023 -14.92 20.83 25.55
CA MET A 1023 -13.49 21.02 25.76
C MET A 1023 -12.74 19.77 25.33
N GLY A 1024 -11.59 19.97 24.69
CA GLY A 1024 -10.65 18.93 24.32
C GLY A 1024 -9.26 19.26 24.85
N TYR A 1025 -8.36 18.29 24.76
CA TYR A 1025 -6.94 18.45 25.01
C TYR A 1025 -6.20 17.79 23.84
N VAL A 1026 -5.05 18.34 23.45
CA VAL A 1026 -4.23 17.83 22.35
C VAL A 1026 -2.87 17.43 22.91
N ASP A 1027 -2.57 16.14 22.90
CA ASP A 1027 -1.31 15.59 23.42
C ASP A 1027 -0.11 15.81 22.49
N GLU A 1028 -0.33 15.93 21.17
CA GLU A 1028 0.75 16.13 20.18
C GLU A 1028 1.52 17.44 20.42
N VAL A 1029 0.79 18.50 20.73
CA VAL A 1029 1.34 19.80 21.16
C VAL A 1029 0.52 20.19 22.38
N PRO A 1030 1.04 19.99 23.61
CA PRO A 1030 0.28 20.14 24.85
C PRO A 1030 -0.49 21.47 24.93
N MET A 1031 -1.81 21.38 24.73
CA MET A 1031 -2.73 22.51 24.70
C MET A 1031 -4.18 22.11 24.98
N GLN A 1032 -4.95 23.05 25.54
CA GLN A 1032 -6.39 22.95 25.72
C GLN A 1032 -7.16 23.54 24.53
N VAL A 1033 -8.27 22.91 24.15
CA VAL A 1033 -9.19 23.39 23.10
C VAL A 1033 -10.57 23.64 23.71
N LEU A 1034 -11.16 24.82 23.49
CA LEU A 1034 -12.49 25.19 24.02
C LEU A 1034 -13.39 25.73 22.90
N GLU A 1035 -14.63 25.21 22.82
CA GLU A 1035 -15.68 25.71 21.92
C GLU A 1035 -16.74 26.49 22.72
N LEU A 1036 -16.93 27.77 22.37
CA LEU A 1036 -17.93 28.67 22.95
C LEU A 1036 -18.98 29.04 21.90
N PRO A 1037 -20.20 28.47 21.95
CA PRO A 1037 -21.24 28.73 20.96
C PRO A 1037 -21.88 30.10 21.12
N TYR A 1038 -22.14 30.78 19.99
CA TYR A 1038 -22.99 31.96 19.91
C TYR A 1038 -24.48 31.57 19.83
N ALA A 1039 -25.37 32.52 20.03
CA ALA A 1039 -26.82 32.35 19.99
C ALA A 1039 -27.28 31.76 18.64
N GLY A 1040 -28.20 30.81 18.70
CA GLY A 1040 -28.59 29.99 17.54
C GLY A 1040 -27.66 28.80 17.25
N LYS A 1041 -26.44 28.77 17.82
CA LYS A 1041 -25.40 27.73 17.61
C LYS A 1041 -24.91 27.57 16.16
N GLU A 1042 -25.28 28.48 15.26
CA GLU A 1042 -24.77 28.57 13.89
C GLU A 1042 -23.29 29.00 13.86
N MET A 1043 -22.87 29.78 14.86
CA MET A 1043 -21.52 30.31 15.02
C MET A 1043 -20.90 29.83 16.33
N CYS A 1044 -19.58 29.63 16.37
CA CYS A 1044 -18.83 29.40 17.61
C CYS A 1044 -17.48 30.16 17.62
N LEU A 1045 -16.97 30.45 18.82
CA LEU A 1045 -15.58 30.82 19.05
C LEU A 1045 -14.83 29.58 19.55
N VAL A 1046 -13.83 29.14 18.80
CA VAL A 1046 -12.84 28.15 19.24
C VAL A 1046 -11.62 28.89 19.78
N VAL A 1047 -11.06 28.41 20.90
CA VAL A 1047 -9.79 28.88 21.45
C VAL A 1047 -8.82 27.71 21.58
N LEU A 1048 -7.62 27.85 21.03
CA LEU A 1048 -6.48 26.95 21.20
C LEU A 1048 -5.49 27.60 22.17
N LEU A 1049 -5.41 27.07 23.39
CA LEU A 1049 -4.64 27.62 24.49
C LEU A 1049 -3.49 26.64 24.84
N PRO A 1050 -2.21 26.98 24.56
CA PRO A 1050 -1.07 26.16 24.96
C PRO A 1050 -1.06 25.85 26.46
N ASP A 1051 -0.33 24.82 26.86
CA ASP A 1051 0.05 24.64 28.26
C ASP A 1051 1.20 25.59 28.66
N ASP A 1052 1.38 25.84 29.96
CA ASP A 1052 2.40 26.78 30.50
C ASP A 1052 3.85 26.48 30.08
N ASN A 1053 4.15 25.28 29.57
CA ASN A 1053 5.46 24.84 29.08
C ASN A 1053 5.57 24.82 27.54
N THR A 1054 4.50 25.14 26.81
CA THR A 1054 4.40 25.04 25.36
C THR A 1054 4.46 26.45 24.74
N ASP A 1055 5.41 26.69 23.85
CA ASP A 1055 5.42 27.94 23.08
C ASP A 1055 4.28 27.95 22.06
N LEU A 1056 3.57 29.07 21.95
CA LEU A 1056 2.55 29.28 20.93
C LEU A 1056 3.12 29.12 19.51
N ALA A 1057 4.40 29.43 19.31
CA ALA A 1057 5.08 29.20 18.03
C ALA A 1057 5.07 27.71 17.61
N ALA A 1058 5.17 26.77 18.56
CA ALA A 1058 5.10 25.34 18.26
C ALA A 1058 3.69 24.90 17.84
N VAL A 1059 2.65 25.55 18.39
CA VAL A 1059 1.26 25.39 17.92
C VAL A 1059 1.12 25.96 16.51
N GLU A 1060 1.62 27.17 16.24
CA GLU A 1060 1.57 27.81 14.92
C GLU A 1060 2.32 27.00 13.84
N GLU A 1061 3.50 26.45 14.15
CA GLU A 1061 4.24 25.56 13.23
C GLU A 1061 3.46 24.28 12.94
N THR A 1062 2.92 23.62 13.96
CA THR A 1062 2.25 22.31 13.83
C THR A 1062 0.85 22.40 13.23
N LEU A 1063 0.14 23.52 13.41
CA LEU A 1063 -1.24 23.74 12.96
C LEU A 1063 -1.37 23.61 11.43
N THR A 1064 -2.14 22.65 10.96
CA THR A 1064 -2.65 22.57 9.57
C THR A 1064 -4.18 22.65 9.60
N TYR A 1065 -4.85 22.86 8.46
CA TYR A 1065 -6.31 22.86 8.46
C TYR A 1065 -6.88 21.46 8.79
N GLU A 1066 -6.25 20.39 8.31
CA GLU A 1066 -6.58 19.00 8.69
C GLU A 1066 -6.47 18.79 10.21
N LYS A 1067 -5.36 19.22 10.82
CA LYS A 1067 -5.15 19.12 12.27
C LYS A 1067 -6.12 19.99 13.04
N PHE A 1068 -6.38 21.22 12.59
CA PHE A 1068 -7.40 22.09 13.17
C PHE A 1068 -8.78 21.39 13.18
N ARG A 1069 -9.21 20.81 12.05
CA ARG A 1069 -10.45 20.05 11.95
C ARG A 1069 -10.49 18.83 12.88
N ALA A 1070 -9.37 18.15 13.05
CA ALA A 1070 -9.26 17.03 14.00
C ALA A 1070 -9.34 17.50 15.46
N TRP A 1071 -8.61 18.56 15.82
CA TRP A 1071 -8.57 19.13 17.18
C TRP A 1071 -9.90 19.77 17.60
N THR A 1072 -10.67 20.32 16.66
CA THR A 1072 -12.00 20.89 16.89
C THR A 1072 -13.15 19.93 16.53
N ASN A 1073 -12.89 18.62 16.38
CA ASN A 1073 -13.96 17.67 16.10
C ASN A 1073 -14.88 17.56 17.35
N PRO A 1074 -16.20 17.81 17.22
CA PRO A 1074 -17.17 17.66 18.31
C PRO A 1074 -17.19 16.29 19.01
N GLU A 1075 -16.62 15.26 18.38
CA GLU A 1075 -16.53 13.90 18.92
C GLU A 1075 -15.27 13.69 19.78
N LYS A 1076 -14.20 14.45 19.55
CA LYS A 1076 -12.98 14.47 20.38
C LYS A 1076 -13.09 15.46 21.54
N MET A 1077 -14.02 16.42 21.47
CA MET A 1077 -14.28 17.39 22.53
C MET A 1077 -15.43 16.93 23.44
N THR A 1078 -15.18 16.78 24.74
CA THR A 1078 -16.19 16.35 25.71
C THR A 1078 -17.05 17.54 26.14
N GLU A 1079 -18.39 17.42 26.06
CA GLU A 1079 -19.30 18.41 26.67
C GLU A 1079 -19.38 18.19 28.19
N GLU A 1080 -18.60 18.97 28.94
CA GLU A 1080 -18.55 18.89 30.40
C GLU A 1080 -18.58 20.27 31.08
N LYS A 1081 -18.64 20.26 32.41
CA LYS A 1081 -18.81 21.49 33.19
C LYS A 1081 -17.45 22.14 33.47
N VAL A 1082 -17.09 23.11 32.64
CA VAL A 1082 -15.78 23.79 32.62
C VAL A 1082 -15.85 25.13 33.35
N GLN A 1083 -14.79 25.46 34.08
CA GLN A 1083 -14.53 26.82 34.60
C GLN A 1083 -13.71 27.61 33.57
N VAL A 1084 -14.38 28.45 32.79
CA VAL A 1084 -13.81 29.25 31.71
C VAL A 1084 -13.41 30.64 32.23
N PHE A 1085 -12.15 31.00 32.03
CA PHE A 1085 -11.63 32.35 32.16
C PHE A 1085 -11.15 32.81 30.77
N LEU A 1086 -11.77 33.85 30.23
CA LEU A 1086 -11.48 34.40 28.90
C LEU A 1086 -11.31 35.93 28.99
N PRO A 1087 -10.25 36.53 28.44
CA PRO A 1087 -10.08 37.97 28.46
C PRO A 1087 -11.13 38.67 27.60
N ARG A 1088 -11.52 39.89 27.98
CA ARG A 1088 -12.23 40.79 27.07
C ARG A 1088 -11.26 41.24 25.96
N LEU A 1089 -11.65 41.06 24.71
CA LEU A 1089 -10.81 41.32 23.54
C LEU A 1089 -11.38 42.49 22.72
N LYS A 1090 -10.52 43.33 22.17
CA LYS A 1090 -10.90 44.33 21.17
C LYS A 1090 -9.74 44.51 20.19
N LEU A 1091 -9.90 43.97 18.98
CA LEU A 1091 -8.85 43.92 17.96
C LEU A 1091 -9.35 44.63 16.69
N ALA A 1092 -8.48 45.45 16.12
CA ALA A 1092 -8.77 46.28 14.95
C ALA A 1092 -7.51 46.34 14.07
N GLU A 1093 -7.33 45.30 13.25
CA GLU A 1093 -6.11 45.12 12.46
C GLU A 1093 -6.35 45.53 10.99
N SER A 1094 -5.30 46.08 10.38
CA SER A 1094 -5.31 46.60 9.01
C SER A 1094 -4.05 46.11 8.30
N TYR A 1095 -4.24 45.50 7.13
CA TYR A 1095 -3.19 44.88 6.34
C TYR A 1095 -3.23 45.39 4.90
N ASP A 1096 -2.03 45.58 4.35
CA ASP A 1096 -1.80 45.69 2.91
C ASP A 1096 -1.36 44.32 2.43
N LEU A 1097 -2.21 43.63 1.66
CA LEU A 1097 -2.00 42.22 1.35
C LEU A 1097 -1.00 41.99 0.20
N GLU A 1098 -0.50 43.02 -0.47
CA GLU A 1098 0.41 42.87 -1.61
C GLU A 1098 1.69 42.08 -1.27
N SER A 1099 2.40 42.47 -0.19
CA SER A 1099 3.65 41.80 0.22
C SER A 1099 3.43 40.31 0.51
N PHE A 1100 2.36 40.00 1.24
CA PHE A 1100 1.97 38.64 1.61
C PHE A 1100 1.58 37.81 0.38
N LEU A 1101 0.80 38.37 -0.54
CA LEU A 1101 0.36 37.66 -1.76
C LEU A 1101 1.54 37.42 -2.71
N ARG A 1102 2.47 38.38 -2.86
CA ARG A 1102 3.75 38.15 -3.56
C ARG A 1102 4.56 37.04 -2.88
N GLY A 1103 4.57 36.97 -1.55
CA GLY A 1103 5.20 35.88 -0.78
C GLY A 1103 4.60 34.49 -1.04
N LEU A 1104 3.29 34.41 -1.31
CA LEU A 1104 2.61 33.18 -1.75
C LEU A 1104 2.80 32.85 -3.24
N GLY A 1105 3.67 33.58 -3.95
CA GLY A 1105 3.95 33.37 -5.38
C GLY A 1105 3.00 34.10 -6.34
N MET A 1106 2.10 34.95 -5.83
CA MET A 1106 1.18 35.77 -6.65
C MET A 1106 1.88 37.05 -7.13
N THR A 1107 2.92 36.91 -7.97
CA THR A 1107 3.74 38.05 -8.43
C THR A 1107 3.15 38.77 -9.62
N ASP A 1108 2.65 38.04 -10.62
CA ASP A 1108 2.30 38.58 -11.93
C ASP A 1108 1.07 39.49 -11.85
N ALA A 1109 0.17 39.24 -10.88
CA ALA A 1109 -1.02 40.05 -10.62
C ALA A 1109 -0.72 41.52 -10.28
N PHE A 1110 0.47 41.81 -9.75
CA PHE A 1110 0.91 43.15 -9.35
C PHE A 1110 2.01 43.73 -10.26
N GLU A 1111 2.33 43.07 -11.39
CA GLU A 1111 3.35 43.51 -12.33
C GLU A 1111 2.70 43.90 -13.66
N GLU A 1112 2.68 45.20 -13.99
CA GLU A 1112 2.00 45.74 -15.17
C GLU A 1112 2.36 44.99 -16.49
N ALA A 1113 3.62 44.59 -16.64
CA ALA A 1113 4.12 43.90 -17.83
C ALA A 1113 3.77 42.39 -17.91
N LYS A 1114 3.24 41.78 -16.83
CA LYS A 1114 2.90 40.35 -16.74
C LYS A 1114 1.43 40.08 -16.42
N ALA A 1115 0.73 41.05 -15.82
CA ALA A 1115 -0.63 40.92 -15.34
C ALA A 1115 -1.64 40.62 -16.47
N ASP A 1116 -2.03 39.35 -16.62
CA ASP A 1116 -3.04 38.93 -17.58
C ASP A 1116 -4.44 38.95 -16.97
N PHE A 1117 -5.04 40.13 -17.01
CA PHE A 1117 -6.43 40.40 -16.62
C PHE A 1117 -7.36 40.59 -17.83
N SER A 1118 -7.06 39.91 -18.93
CA SER A 1118 -7.86 39.93 -20.18
C SER A 1118 -9.29 39.40 -20.03
N GLY A 1119 -9.64 38.79 -18.90
CA GLY A 1119 -11.01 38.39 -18.57
C GLY A 1119 -11.89 39.51 -17.98
N MET A 1120 -11.30 40.61 -17.47
CA MET A 1120 -12.06 41.74 -16.89
C MET A 1120 -12.00 43.03 -17.71
N SER A 1121 -10.96 43.22 -18.53
CA SER A 1121 -10.66 44.46 -19.22
C SER A 1121 -10.30 44.21 -20.70
N ALA A 1122 -10.76 45.11 -21.58
CA ALA A 1122 -10.35 45.11 -22.99
C ALA A 1122 -8.90 45.62 -23.17
N LYS A 1123 -8.41 46.42 -22.22
CA LYS A 1123 -7.03 46.92 -22.20
C LYS A 1123 -6.12 45.92 -21.50
N LYS A 1124 -4.97 45.67 -22.13
CA LYS A 1124 -3.82 45.02 -21.48
C LYS A 1124 -3.23 45.98 -20.45
N ASN A 1125 -2.44 45.47 -19.50
CA ASN A 1125 -1.74 46.24 -18.47
C ASN A 1125 -2.67 46.85 -17.39
N VAL A 1126 -3.54 46.03 -16.78
CA VAL A 1126 -4.37 46.45 -15.63
C VAL A 1126 -3.97 45.65 -14.38
N PRO A 1127 -2.79 45.92 -13.77
CA PRO A 1127 -2.35 45.21 -12.58
C PRO A 1127 -3.23 45.57 -11.36
N VAL A 1128 -3.31 44.65 -10.41
CA VAL A 1128 -3.76 44.97 -9.05
C VAL A 1128 -2.77 45.96 -8.45
N SER A 1129 -3.24 47.16 -8.11
CA SER A 1129 -2.39 48.23 -7.56
C SER A 1129 -2.43 48.27 -6.04
N LYS A 1130 -3.50 47.76 -5.42
CA LYS A 1130 -3.63 47.68 -3.96
C LYS A 1130 -4.63 46.62 -3.53
N VAL A 1131 -4.34 45.93 -2.43
CA VAL A 1131 -5.29 45.03 -1.74
C VAL A 1131 -5.33 45.41 -0.26
N ALA A 1132 -6.33 46.20 0.13
CA ALA A 1132 -6.48 46.66 1.51
C ALA A 1132 -7.48 45.76 2.25
N HIS A 1133 -7.04 45.15 3.36
CA HIS A 1133 -7.90 44.39 4.27
C HIS A 1133 -7.94 45.03 5.66
N LYS A 1134 -9.15 45.27 6.20
CA LYS A 1134 -9.33 45.75 7.57
C LYS A 1134 -10.48 45.02 8.25
N CYS A 1135 -10.27 44.57 9.48
CA CYS A 1135 -11.29 43.83 10.22
C CYS A 1135 -11.32 44.24 11.70
N PHE A 1136 -12.48 44.03 12.32
CA PHE A 1136 -12.75 44.45 13.69
C PHE A 1136 -13.51 43.36 14.45
N VAL A 1137 -13.07 43.07 15.67
CA VAL A 1137 -13.81 42.21 16.63
C VAL A 1137 -13.71 42.76 18.04
N GLU A 1138 -14.80 42.66 18.79
CA GLU A 1138 -14.87 43.04 20.21
C GLU A 1138 -15.60 41.98 21.01
N VAL A 1139 -14.88 41.12 21.74
CA VAL A 1139 -15.43 40.01 22.52
C VAL A 1139 -15.64 40.44 23.97
N ASN A 1140 -16.88 40.39 24.45
CA ASN A 1140 -17.29 40.75 25.81
C ASN A 1140 -18.29 39.76 26.42
N GLU A 1141 -18.84 40.10 27.60
CA GLU A 1141 -19.64 39.19 28.41
C GLU A 1141 -20.97 38.78 27.78
N GLU A 1142 -21.52 39.61 26.89
CA GLU A 1142 -22.81 39.35 26.23
C GLU A 1142 -22.64 38.61 24.89
N GLY A 1143 -21.40 38.55 24.41
CA GLY A 1143 -20.99 38.08 23.09
C GLY A 1143 -20.01 39.05 22.46
N THR A 1144 -19.95 39.03 21.15
CA THR A 1144 -19.39 40.10 20.32
C THR A 1144 -20.47 41.18 20.15
N GLU A 1145 -20.78 41.93 21.22
CA GLU A 1145 -21.90 42.90 21.37
C GLU A 1145 -23.33 42.31 21.13
N ALA A 1146 -24.45 42.87 21.60
CA ALA A 1146 -24.85 43.56 22.85
C ALA A 1146 -26.42 43.58 22.85
N ALA A 1147 -27.19 43.68 23.94
CA ALA A 1147 -26.90 43.67 25.37
C ALA A 1147 -28.04 42.98 26.17
N ALA A 1148 -28.01 43.12 27.50
CA ALA A 1148 -29.12 43.04 28.47
C ALA A 1148 -29.70 41.66 28.89
N ALA A 1149 -29.00 41.04 29.85
CA ALA A 1149 -29.49 40.44 31.11
C ALA A 1149 -30.94 39.90 31.27
N THR A 1150 -31.06 38.65 31.76
CA THR A 1150 -31.51 38.35 33.14
C THR A 1150 -31.03 36.96 33.61
N ALA A 1151 -30.87 36.74 34.91
CA ALA A 1151 -30.28 35.52 35.47
C ALA A 1151 -31.13 34.89 36.59
N VAL A 1152 -31.07 33.56 36.73
CA VAL A 1152 -31.41 32.83 37.98
C VAL A 1152 -30.40 31.69 38.18
N VAL A 1153 -29.78 31.65 39.36
CA VAL A 1153 -28.86 30.58 39.80
C VAL A 1153 -29.59 29.63 40.74
N ARG A 1154 -29.28 28.33 40.70
CA ARG A 1154 -29.61 27.41 41.80
C ARG A 1154 -28.46 26.45 42.10
N ASN A 1155 -28.02 26.45 43.37
CA ASN A 1155 -26.92 25.63 43.87
C ASN A 1155 -27.33 24.17 44.12
N ALA A 1156 -26.41 23.24 43.86
CA ALA A 1156 -26.29 21.98 44.59
C ALA A 1156 -24.81 21.58 44.66
N ARG A 1157 -24.36 21.02 45.79
CA ARG A 1157 -22.95 20.69 46.06
C ARG A 1157 -22.68 19.22 45.75
N CYS A 1158 -21.57 18.95 45.06
CA CYS A 1158 -20.65 17.84 45.30
C CYS A 1158 -19.36 18.13 44.54
N CYS A 1159 -18.20 18.01 45.20
CA CYS A 1159 -16.91 18.30 44.59
C CYS A 1159 -16.49 17.19 43.61
N ARG A 1160 -16.90 17.31 42.34
CA ARG A 1160 -16.01 16.93 41.24
C ARG A 1160 -14.98 18.04 41.08
N ILE A 1161 -13.72 17.70 40.84
CA ILE A 1161 -12.74 18.67 40.36
C ILE A 1161 -13.15 18.97 38.92
N GLU A 1162 -13.73 20.15 38.72
CA GLU A 1162 -14.15 20.60 37.39
C GLU A 1162 -12.92 21.06 36.60
N PRO A 1163 -12.80 20.72 35.32
CA PRO A 1163 -11.72 21.22 34.49
C PRO A 1163 -11.78 22.74 34.40
N ARG A 1164 -10.59 23.34 34.34
CA ARG A 1164 -10.40 24.78 34.25
C ARG A 1164 -9.70 25.11 32.94
N PHE A 1165 -10.32 25.99 32.16
CA PHE A 1165 -9.75 26.61 30.98
C PHE A 1165 -9.44 28.07 31.31
N CYS A 1166 -8.18 28.48 31.21
CA CYS A 1166 -7.74 29.79 31.71
C CYS A 1166 -6.80 30.48 30.74
N ALA A 1167 -7.38 31.27 29.82
CA ALA A 1167 -6.66 32.01 28.79
C ALA A 1167 -5.91 33.22 29.37
N ASP A 1168 -4.90 32.95 30.20
CA ASP A 1168 -4.08 33.94 30.92
C ASP A 1168 -2.69 34.17 30.29
N HIS A 1169 -2.49 33.72 29.06
CA HIS A 1169 -1.25 33.81 28.28
C HIS A 1169 -1.56 33.65 26.77
N PRO A 1170 -0.60 33.78 25.83
CA PRO A 1170 -0.90 33.84 24.41
C PRO A 1170 -1.64 32.63 23.85
N PHE A 1171 -2.66 32.87 23.02
CA PHE A 1171 -3.51 31.82 22.43
C PHE A 1171 -3.93 32.14 20.98
N LEU A 1172 -4.33 31.11 20.23
CA LEU A 1172 -5.02 31.27 18.95
C LEU A 1172 -6.54 31.19 19.15
N PHE A 1173 -7.29 31.91 18.33
CA PHE A 1173 -8.75 31.87 18.34
C PHE A 1173 -9.34 31.93 16.93
N PHE A 1174 -10.48 31.26 16.76
CA PHE A 1174 -11.14 31.09 15.48
C PHE A 1174 -12.65 31.30 15.64
N ILE A 1175 -13.26 32.10 14.77
CA ILE A 1175 -14.72 32.25 14.72
C ILE A 1175 -15.19 31.45 13.50
N MET A 1176 -15.92 30.36 13.77
CA MET A 1176 -16.37 29.41 12.75
C MET A 1176 -17.88 29.45 12.56
N HIS A 1177 -18.31 29.21 11.32
CA HIS A 1177 -19.71 28.92 11.01
C HIS A 1177 -19.92 27.40 10.94
N HIS A 1178 -20.69 26.83 11.88
CA HIS A 1178 -20.90 25.39 11.99
C HIS A 1178 -21.61 24.79 10.77
N GLY A 1179 -22.58 25.51 10.19
CA GLY A 1179 -23.37 24.99 9.06
C GLY A 1179 -22.57 24.78 7.77
N THR A 1180 -21.38 25.37 7.67
CA THR A 1180 -20.53 25.34 6.47
C THR A 1180 -19.08 24.99 6.78
N ASN A 1181 -18.77 24.65 8.04
CA ASN A 1181 -17.42 24.35 8.52
C ASN A 1181 -16.36 25.45 8.28
N SER A 1182 -16.77 26.67 7.92
CA SER A 1182 -15.87 27.71 7.43
C SER A 1182 -15.29 28.57 8.55
N ILE A 1183 -13.98 28.85 8.46
CA ILE A 1183 -13.30 29.82 9.33
C ILE A 1183 -13.64 31.23 8.81
N LEU A 1184 -14.52 31.95 9.50
CA LEU A 1184 -14.84 33.35 9.16
C LEU A 1184 -13.73 34.30 9.60
N PHE A 1185 -13.17 34.06 10.78
CA PHE A 1185 -12.05 34.83 11.32
C PHE A 1185 -11.07 33.91 12.03
N CYS A 1186 -9.80 34.25 11.97
CA CYS A 1186 -8.75 33.66 12.78
C CYS A 1186 -7.88 34.76 13.38
N GLY A 1187 -7.23 34.47 14.50
CA GLY A 1187 -6.33 35.42 15.11
C GLY A 1187 -5.47 34.81 16.21
N ARG A 1188 -4.42 35.56 16.53
CA ARG A 1188 -3.52 35.35 17.65
C ARG A 1188 -3.67 36.50 18.63
N PHE A 1189 -3.85 36.17 19.91
CA PHE A 1189 -3.85 37.14 20.99
C PHE A 1189 -2.59 36.98 21.84
N SER A 1190 -1.57 37.80 21.55
CA SER A 1190 -0.27 37.82 22.24
C SER A 1190 -0.24 38.82 23.40
N SER A 1191 -1.05 39.88 23.36
CA SER A 1191 -1.15 40.89 24.43
C SER A 1191 -2.53 41.56 24.49
N PRO A 1192 -3.07 41.82 25.69
CA PRO A 1192 -4.11 42.84 25.89
C PRO A 1192 -3.59 44.26 25.66
#